data_AF-A0A1I2UK25-F1
#
_entry.id   AF-A0A1I2UK25-F1
#
_cell.length_a   1.000
_cell.length_b   1.000
_cell.length_c   1.000
_cell.angle_alpha   90.00
_cell.angle_beta   90.00
_cell.angle_gamma   90.00
#
_symmetry.space_group_name_H-M   'P 1'
#
loop_
_entity.id
_entity.type
_entity.pdbx_description
1 polymer ?
#
loop_
_entity_poly.entity_id
_entity_poly.type
_entity_poly.pdbx_seq_one_letter_code
_entity_poly.pdbx_strand_id
1 'polypeptide(L)'
;MKALILNSGQGTRMGDITINQPKCMTHIYNGDSILSRQLKQLKDIEVNDVVITTGYYHEKIQKYCKNLNLGLNIEFVKNEKYAETNYIYSIYKAMEYIKGDDIILMHGDLVFENEVLSKVVESTKSVMTISSTKPLPEKDFKAVIKEKVEDDLEKKLDITERKILKVGVEFFNHAYYAQPLYKLLKEDAKVWLEKIKEYCESGEKEKINSYAEKAFNEISEKCNIYPYDIRDRLCAEIDDPNDLIIVSNKVEEVENRTVYMCFSADILHGGHMKIIKKASKLGKLIVGVLSDEAIMSYKRFPIIPFEERKLMFENLASVYKVVKQNRLSYKENIRALKPDYVVHGDEWKDNFQKTIRNEVIECLSEYGGKLVEFPYSREPRFAAVEKNMNRIVATPERRRGLLKNELEIKNFVTAMEAHDGLTGLVVENTKIHEDGGTHQFDAMWVSSLCDSTARGKPDIELVDLSSRLRTINDLMEVTTKPIIFDGDTGGKTEHFVYAVRTLERVGVSMIIIEDKVGLKKNSLFGTEVKQTQDTIENFCKKIEAGKHAQKTEEFMICARIESLILEQGMEDALKRAEAFVKAGADAIMIHSRKKEPDEIFEFVKKFREKDKKTYIVVVPTSFNSVYESEFKERGVNIVIYANQLMRATVPAIQKTAESILKNHRSIECDQNLMSFKEIIRLIPEEE
;
A
#
# COMPACT_ATOMS: atom_id res chain seq x y z
N MET A 1 27.45 -0.45 -19.88
CA MET A 1 27.65 -1.91 -19.89
C MET A 1 27.02 -2.48 -21.14
N LYS A 2 27.55 -3.58 -21.69
CA LYS A 2 27.07 -4.23 -22.92
C LYS A 2 26.75 -5.70 -22.67
N ALA A 3 25.81 -6.27 -23.43
CA ALA A 3 25.58 -7.71 -23.43
C ALA A 3 26.26 -8.37 -24.63
N LEU A 4 26.99 -9.46 -24.42
CA LEU A 4 27.57 -10.31 -25.47
C LEU A 4 26.82 -11.65 -25.48
N ILE A 5 26.09 -11.93 -26.56
CA ILE A 5 25.33 -13.18 -26.75
C ILE A 5 26.07 -14.08 -27.75
N LEU A 6 26.37 -15.32 -27.35
CA LEU A 6 27.10 -16.28 -28.17
C LEU A 6 26.15 -17.15 -29.00
N ASN A 7 26.11 -16.93 -30.32
CA ASN A 7 25.16 -17.58 -31.25
C ASN A 7 25.83 -18.11 -32.55
N SER A 8 27.11 -18.49 -32.49
CA SER A 8 27.89 -18.92 -33.66
C SER A 8 27.82 -20.42 -33.98
N GLY A 9 27.29 -21.26 -33.07
CA GLY A 9 27.25 -22.72 -33.23
C GLY A 9 26.17 -23.25 -34.18
N GLN A 10 26.33 -24.50 -34.63
CA GLN A 10 25.40 -25.19 -35.56
C GLN A 10 24.21 -25.88 -34.86
N GLY A 11 24.29 -26.18 -33.55
CA GLY A 11 23.18 -26.77 -32.80
C GLY A 11 22.73 -28.16 -33.28
N THR A 12 23.68 -29.02 -33.66
CA THR A 12 23.42 -30.31 -34.33
C THR A 12 22.70 -31.36 -33.47
N ARG A 13 22.67 -31.20 -32.14
CA ARG A 13 22.06 -32.14 -31.18
C ARG A 13 20.53 -32.04 -31.08
N MET A 14 19.92 -30.99 -31.65
CA MET A 14 18.47 -30.73 -31.62
C MET A 14 17.68 -31.43 -32.75
N GLY A 15 18.35 -32.26 -33.58
CA GLY A 15 17.70 -33.01 -34.67
C GLY A 15 17.00 -32.09 -35.67
N ASP A 16 15.76 -32.43 -36.05
CA ASP A 16 14.99 -31.72 -37.08
C ASP A 16 14.67 -30.26 -36.74
N ILE A 17 14.70 -29.89 -35.44
CA ILE A 17 14.33 -28.56 -34.95
C ILE A 17 15.32 -27.48 -35.40
N THR A 18 16.61 -27.82 -35.58
CA THR A 18 17.66 -26.88 -35.99
C THR A 18 18.07 -27.01 -37.47
N ILE A 19 17.43 -27.90 -38.23
CA ILE A 19 17.69 -28.08 -39.68
C ILE A 19 17.40 -26.81 -40.46
N ASN A 20 16.39 -26.03 -40.05
CA ASN A 20 15.96 -24.82 -40.77
C ASN A 20 16.06 -23.53 -39.94
N GLN A 21 16.58 -23.57 -38.72
CA GLN A 21 16.68 -22.39 -37.84
C GLN A 21 17.80 -22.53 -36.81
N PRO A 22 18.39 -21.42 -36.32
CA PRO A 22 19.38 -21.46 -35.25
C PRO A 22 18.75 -21.89 -33.92
N LYS A 23 19.53 -22.58 -33.06
CA LYS A 23 19.08 -23.10 -31.76
C LYS A 23 18.43 -22.03 -30.88
N CYS A 24 18.99 -20.82 -30.86
CA CYS A 24 18.47 -19.68 -30.10
C CYS A 24 17.10 -19.17 -30.58
N MET A 25 16.64 -19.56 -31.77
CA MET A 25 15.29 -19.25 -32.27
C MET A 25 14.26 -20.33 -31.92
N THR A 26 14.66 -21.38 -31.18
CA THR A 26 13.72 -22.40 -30.69
C THR A 26 12.70 -21.77 -29.74
N HIS A 27 11.43 -22.05 -30.00
CA HIS A 27 10.32 -21.58 -29.16
C HIS A 27 10.24 -22.38 -27.87
N ILE A 28 10.05 -21.66 -26.78
CA ILE A 28 9.77 -22.19 -25.44
C ILE A 28 8.30 -21.91 -25.08
N TYR A 29 7.91 -22.15 -23.84
CA TYR A 29 6.58 -21.83 -23.33
C TYR A 29 6.15 -20.39 -23.69
N ASN A 30 4.85 -20.19 -23.92
CA ASN A 30 4.22 -18.93 -24.35
C ASN A 30 4.63 -18.40 -25.75
N GLY A 31 5.37 -19.18 -26.55
CA GLY A 31 5.66 -18.84 -27.95
C GLY A 31 6.83 -17.89 -28.16
N ASP A 32 7.50 -17.43 -27.10
CA ASP A 32 8.77 -16.73 -27.22
C ASP A 32 9.89 -17.70 -27.64
N SER A 33 10.85 -17.24 -28.44
CA SER A 33 12.12 -17.95 -28.61
C SER A 33 13.11 -17.64 -27.48
N ILE A 34 14.11 -18.50 -27.30
CA ILE A 34 15.22 -18.26 -26.35
C ILE A 34 15.81 -16.86 -26.55
N LEU A 35 16.13 -16.51 -27.80
CA LEU A 35 16.73 -15.23 -28.17
C LEU A 35 15.77 -14.06 -27.92
N SER A 36 14.48 -14.17 -28.30
CA SER A 36 13.55 -13.08 -28.02
C SER A 36 13.34 -12.87 -26.53
N ARG A 37 13.35 -13.95 -25.74
CA ARG A 37 13.29 -13.86 -24.28
C ARG A 37 14.51 -13.13 -23.72
N GLN A 38 15.72 -13.56 -24.07
CA GLN A 38 16.97 -12.92 -23.62
C GLN A 38 16.98 -11.42 -23.95
N LEU A 39 16.60 -11.04 -25.18
CA LEU A 39 16.57 -9.64 -25.61
C LEU A 39 15.52 -8.81 -24.87
N LYS A 40 14.31 -9.35 -24.65
CA LYS A 40 13.28 -8.69 -23.83
C LYS A 40 13.77 -8.49 -22.39
N GLN A 41 14.40 -9.51 -21.81
CA GLN A 41 14.94 -9.46 -20.45
C GLN A 41 16.04 -8.40 -20.31
N LEU A 42 16.97 -8.31 -21.28
CA LEU A 42 18.00 -7.26 -21.33
C LEU A 42 17.38 -5.86 -21.46
N LYS A 43 16.38 -5.70 -22.34
CA LYS A 43 15.65 -4.43 -22.47
C LYS A 43 14.99 -4.01 -21.15
N ASP A 44 14.41 -4.97 -20.44
CA ASP A 44 13.69 -4.75 -19.19
C ASP A 44 14.56 -4.34 -18.00
N ILE A 45 15.86 -4.61 -18.09
CA ILE A 45 16.88 -4.16 -17.12
C ILE A 45 17.75 -3.02 -17.67
N GLU A 46 17.30 -2.38 -18.76
CA GLU A 46 17.93 -1.20 -19.38
C GLU A 46 19.34 -1.46 -19.96
N VAL A 47 19.68 -2.71 -20.26
CA VAL A 47 20.89 -3.06 -21.03
C VAL A 47 20.55 -2.99 -22.51
N ASN A 48 20.75 -1.80 -23.09
CA ASN A 48 20.30 -1.50 -24.46
C ASN A 48 21.32 -1.86 -25.55
N ASP A 49 22.61 -1.94 -25.21
CA ASP A 49 23.69 -2.21 -26.16
C ASP A 49 24.03 -3.72 -26.15
N VAL A 50 23.76 -4.40 -27.26
CA VAL A 50 23.89 -5.84 -27.39
C VAL A 50 24.79 -6.19 -28.57
N VAL A 51 25.78 -7.04 -28.35
CA VAL A 51 26.63 -7.62 -29.37
C VAL A 51 26.28 -9.09 -29.51
N ILE A 52 25.89 -9.53 -30.70
CA ILE A 52 25.53 -10.92 -30.98
C ILE A 52 26.56 -11.52 -31.92
N THR A 53 27.27 -12.54 -31.46
CA THR A 53 28.15 -13.32 -32.35
C THR A 53 27.32 -14.34 -33.11
N THR A 54 27.62 -14.53 -34.39
CA THR A 54 26.83 -15.35 -35.31
C THR A 54 27.76 -16.18 -36.19
N GLY A 55 27.25 -17.23 -36.80
CA GLY A 55 28.02 -18.11 -37.69
C GLY A 55 27.16 -18.60 -38.84
N TYR A 56 26.71 -19.86 -38.76
CA TYR A 56 25.96 -20.55 -39.80
C TYR A 56 24.70 -19.79 -40.28
N TYR A 57 23.88 -19.30 -39.36
CA TYR A 57 22.58 -18.65 -39.65
C TYR A 57 22.59 -17.11 -39.51
N HIS A 58 23.71 -16.45 -39.83
CA HIS A 58 23.90 -15.00 -39.65
C HIS A 58 22.70 -14.14 -40.12
N GLU A 59 22.25 -14.32 -41.36
CA GLU A 59 21.18 -13.49 -41.96
C GLU A 59 19.82 -13.71 -41.29
N LYS A 60 19.50 -14.97 -40.90
CA LYS A 60 18.25 -15.29 -40.22
C LYS A 60 18.18 -14.63 -38.84
N ILE A 61 19.27 -14.68 -38.07
CA ILE A 61 19.36 -14.05 -36.75
C ILE A 61 19.21 -12.53 -36.88
N GLN A 62 19.92 -11.90 -37.83
CA GLN A 62 19.79 -10.46 -38.09
C GLN A 62 18.35 -10.06 -38.42
N LYS A 63 17.70 -10.77 -39.34
CA LYS A 63 16.32 -10.48 -39.73
C LYS A 63 15.35 -10.68 -38.56
N TYR A 64 15.52 -11.74 -37.78
CA TYR A 64 14.70 -12.02 -36.61
C TYR A 64 14.77 -10.90 -35.57
N CYS A 65 15.98 -10.51 -35.16
CA CYS A 65 16.17 -9.44 -34.19
C CYS A 65 15.61 -8.08 -34.66
N LYS A 66 15.77 -7.75 -35.95
CA LYS A 66 15.19 -6.53 -36.54
C LYS A 66 13.65 -6.55 -36.49
N ASN A 67 13.04 -7.70 -36.77
CA ASN A 67 11.59 -7.85 -36.75
C ASN A 67 10.99 -7.77 -35.33
N LEU A 68 11.74 -8.14 -34.28
CA LEU A 68 11.28 -8.02 -32.90
C LEU A 68 11.08 -6.55 -32.47
N ASN A 69 11.77 -5.60 -33.12
CA ASN A 69 11.63 -4.16 -32.91
C ASN A 69 11.64 -3.71 -31.42
N LEU A 70 12.56 -4.26 -30.63
CA LEU A 70 12.65 -4.01 -29.18
C LEU A 70 13.33 -2.68 -28.81
N GLY A 71 13.76 -1.89 -29.79
CA GLY A 71 14.51 -0.65 -29.58
C GLY A 71 15.84 -0.88 -28.83
N LEU A 72 16.54 -1.96 -29.16
CA LEU A 72 17.89 -2.29 -28.69
C LEU A 72 18.92 -1.89 -29.77
N ASN A 73 20.11 -1.47 -29.34
CA ASN A 73 21.25 -1.23 -30.23
C ASN A 73 21.99 -2.57 -30.42
N ILE A 74 21.72 -3.27 -31.51
CA ILE A 74 22.25 -4.62 -31.75
C ILE A 74 23.33 -4.61 -32.83
N GLU A 75 24.56 -4.97 -32.43
CA GLU A 75 25.69 -5.19 -33.33
C GLU A 75 25.88 -6.69 -33.61
N PHE A 76 26.06 -7.05 -34.88
CA PHE A 76 26.21 -8.46 -35.29
C PHE A 76 27.62 -8.74 -35.76
N VAL A 77 28.28 -9.70 -35.12
CA VAL A 77 29.64 -10.10 -35.45
C VAL A 77 29.62 -11.49 -36.04
N LYS A 78 29.95 -11.63 -37.32
CA LYS A 78 29.98 -12.93 -38.01
C LYS A 78 31.35 -13.59 -37.80
N ASN A 79 31.33 -14.83 -37.29
CA ASN A 79 32.48 -15.72 -37.33
C ASN A 79 32.44 -16.50 -38.66
N GLU A 80 33.30 -16.15 -39.61
CA GLU A 80 33.37 -16.85 -40.90
C GLU A 80 33.96 -18.27 -40.76
N LYS A 81 34.71 -18.53 -39.70
CA LYS A 81 35.36 -19.82 -39.39
C LYS A 81 34.59 -20.64 -38.36
N TYR A 82 33.27 -20.44 -38.25
CA TYR A 82 32.43 -21.09 -37.22
C TYR A 82 32.45 -22.63 -37.28
N ALA A 83 32.80 -23.24 -38.41
CA ALA A 83 32.91 -24.69 -38.57
C ALA A 83 34.27 -25.27 -38.09
N GLU A 84 35.30 -24.42 -37.99
CA GLU A 84 36.69 -24.82 -37.67
C GLU A 84 37.16 -24.30 -36.31
N THR A 85 36.35 -23.45 -35.66
CA THR A 85 36.70 -22.75 -34.42
C THR A 85 35.57 -22.91 -33.40
N ASN A 86 35.92 -22.79 -32.13
CA ASN A 86 34.95 -22.79 -31.04
C ASN A 86 34.56 -21.34 -30.67
N TYR A 87 33.63 -21.14 -29.73
CA TYR A 87 33.10 -19.81 -29.41
C TYR A 87 34.16 -18.83 -28.87
N ILE A 88 35.32 -19.30 -28.39
CA ILE A 88 36.47 -18.44 -28.04
C ILE A 88 36.87 -17.51 -29.19
N TYR A 89 36.87 -18.02 -30.43
CA TYR A 89 37.20 -17.23 -31.62
C TYR A 89 36.08 -16.24 -31.98
N SER A 90 34.84 -16.58 -31.63
CA SER A 90 33.69 -15.69 -31.79
C SER A 90 33.77 -14.50 -30.82
N ILE A 91 34.21 -14.73 -29.58
CA ILE A 91 34.51 -13.68 -28.60
C ILE A 91 35.65 -12.78 -29.10
N TYR A 92 36.74 -13.39 -29.61
CA TYR A 92 37.87 -12.64 -30.18
C TYR A 92 37.44 -11.68 -31.30
N LYS A 93 36.60 -12.15 -32.24
CA LYS A 93 36.03 -11.31 -33.31
C LYS A 93 35.16 -10.16 -32.78
N ALA A 94 34.45 -10.37 -31.68
CA ALA A 94 33.57 -9.36 -31.06
C ALA A 94 34.31 -8.38 -30.14
N MET A 95 35.60 -8.63 -29.86
CA MET A 95 36.36 -7.91 -28.84
C MET A 95 36.35 -6.39 -29.02
N GLU A 96 36.50 -5.88 -30.25
CA GLU A 96 36.50 -4.42 -30.50
C GLU A 96 35.17 -3.73 -30.19
N TYR A 97 34.05 -4.47 -30.21
CA TYR A 97 32.72 -3.93 -29.92
C TYR A 97 32.40 -3.89 -28.41
N ILE A 98 33.10 -4.72 -27.62
CA ILE A 98 32.85 -4.89 -26.18
C ILE A 98 33.99 -4.36 -25.30
N LYS A 99 35.15 -4.02 -25.88
CA LYS A 99 36.30 -3.53 -25.11
C LYS A 99 35.97 -2.20 -24.43
N GLY A 100 36.39 -2.08 -23.18
CA GLY A 100 36.30 -0.83 -22.42
C GLY A 100 35.00 -0.63 -21.64
N ASP A 101 34.06 -1.58 -21.71
CA ASP A 101 32.79 -1.59 -20.98
C ASP A 101 32.73 -2.77 -19.99
N ASP A 102 31.85 -2.68 -18.99
CA ASP A 102 31.37 -3.86 -18.26
C ASP A 102 30.55 -4.75 -19.22
N ILE A 103 30.70 -6.07 -19.12
CA ILE A 103 30.14 -7.04 -20.06
C ILE A 103 29.21 -8.01 -19.32
N ILE A 104 28.03 -8.25 -19.88
CA ILE A 104 27.22 -9.42 -19.55
C ILE A 104 27.48 -10.44 -20.64
N LEU A 105 28.17 -11.53 -20.34
CA LEU A 105 28.45 -12.61 -21.28
C LEU A 105 27.44 -13.73 -21.07
N MET A 106 26.74 -14.14 -22.12
CA MET A 106 25.76 -15.22 -22.06
C MET A 106 25.79 -16.10 -23.33
N HIS A 107 25.56 -17.39 -23.14
CA HIS A 107 25.31 -18.28 -24.27
C HIS A 107 23.90 -18.05 -24.82
N GLY A 108 23.74 -18.13 -26.14
CA GLY A 108 22.47 -17.80 -26.82
C GLY A 108 21.39 -18.87 -26.72
N ASP A 109 21.70 -19.99 -26.08
CA ASP A 109 20.83 -21.12 -25.80
C ASP A 109 20.44 -21.23 -24.31
N LEU A 110 20.88 -20.25 -23.52
CA LEU A 110 20.59 -20.17 -22.10
C LEU A 110 19.21 -19.57 -21.83
N VAL A 111 18.41 -20.23 -21.01
CA VAL A 111 17.12 -19.72 -20.52
C VAL A 111 17.21 -19.50 -19.02
N PHE A 112 16.86 -18.30 -18.55
CA PHE A 112 16.93 -17.93 -17.13
C PHE A 112 15.73 -17.08 -16.65
N GLU A 113 15.52 -17.05 -15.33
CA GLU A 113 14.54 -16.18 -14.67
C GLU A 113 14.97 -14.69 -14.69
N ASN A 114 14.00 -13.78 -14.68
CA ASN A 114 14.25 -12.33 -14.61
C ASN A 114 15.05 -11.94 -13.36
N GLU A 115 14.79 -12.61 -12.24
CA GLU A 115 15.46 -12.37 -10.97
C GLU A 115 16.95 -12.72 -11.05
N VAL A 116 17.31 -13.82 -11.72
CA VAL A 116 18.70 -14.25 -11.91
C VAL A 116 19.48 -13.18 -12.68
N LEU A 117 18.98 -12.75 -13.84
CA LEU A 117 19.63 -11.71 -14.63
C LEU A 117 19.75 -10.40 -13.85
N SER A 118 18.66 -9.96 -13.21
CA SER A 118 18.64 -8.71 -12.45
C SER A 118 19.68 -8.72 -11.33
N LYS A 119 19.82 -9.83 -10.60
CA LYS A 119 20.80 -9.96 -9.53
C LYS A 119 22.24 -10.05 -10.02
N VAL A 120 22.48 -10.73 -11.13
CA VAL A 120 23.79 -10.75 -11.79
C VAL A 120 24.20 -9.34 -12.19
N VAL A 121 23.28 -8.54 -12.75
CA VAL A 121 23.54 -7.15 -13.14
C VAL A 121 23.72 -6.21 -11.96
N GLU A 122 22.96 -6.40 -10.87
CA GLU A 122 23.10 -5.61 -9.63
C GLU A 122 24.41 -5.86 -8.88
N SER A 123 25.09 -6.99 -9.12
CA SER A 123 26.33 -7.36 -8.44
C SER A 123 27.42 -6.27 -8.60
N THR A 124 28.09 -5.90 -7.51
CA THR A 124 29.22 -4.95 -7.56
C THR A 124 30.55 -5.60 -7.94
N LYS A 125 30.57 -6.93 -8.11
CA LYS A 125 31.75 -7.73 -8.47
C LYS A 125 31.53 -8.43 -9.82
N SER A 126 32.62 -8.83 -10.47
CA SER A 126 32.54 -9.78 -11.59
C SER A 126 32.06 -11.13 -11.07
N VAL A 127 31.02 -11.68 -11.68
CA VAL A 127 30.36 -12.92 -11.24
C VAL A 127 30.06 -13.87 -12.38
N MET A 128 30.01 -15.16 -12.06
CA MET A 128 29.47 -16.23 -12.89
C MET A 128 28.37 -16.96 -12.13
N THR A 129 27.25 -17.26 -12.79
CA THR A 129 26.19 -18.05 -12.15
C THR A 129 26.60 -19.50 -11.91
N ILE A 130 26.33 -20.01 -10.71
CA ILE A 130 26.48 -21.43 -10.35
C ILE A 130 25.22 -21.91 -9.64
N SER A 131 25.05 -23.23 -9.56
CA SER A 131 24.01 -23.85 -8.72
C SER A 131 24.65 -24.75 -7.67
N SER A 132 24.37 -24.48 -6.39
CA SER A 132 24.79 -25.31 -5.27
C SER A 132 23.84 -26.48 -4.95
N THR A 133 22.64 -26.46 -5.51
CA THR A 133 21.59 -27.46 -5.22
C THR A 133 21.43 -28.50 -6.33
N LYS A 134 21.86 -28.18 -7.55
CA LYS A 134 21.83 -29.12 -8.68
C LYS A 134 23.02 -30.09 -8.62
N PRO A 135 22.83 -31.37 -9.01
CA PRO A 135 23.93 -32.31 -9.13
C PRO A 135 24.92 -31.87 -10.21
N LEU A 136 26.19 -32.29 -10.08
CA LEU A 136 27.21 -31.98 -11.08
C LEU A 136 26.92 -32.76 -12.37
N PRO A 137 26.73 -32.07 -13.51
CA PRO A 137 26.46 -32.72 -14.79
C PRO A 137 27.70 -33.44 -15.29
N GLU A 138 27.59 -34.44 -16.16
CA GLU A 138 28.79 -35.05 -16.75
C GLU A 138 29.40 -34.19 -17.87
N LYS A 139 28.55 -33.56 -18.69
CA LYS A 139 28.95 -32.93 -19.96
C LYS A 139 29.11 -31.41 -19.91
N ASP A 140 28.51 -30.74 -18.92
CA ASP A 140 28.50 -29.28 -18.85
C ASP A 140 29.62 -28.75 -17.94
N PHE A 141 29.78 -27.43 -17.90
CA PHE A 141 30.79 -26.77 -17.10
C PHE A 141 30.56 -26.91 -15.60
N LYS A 142 31.67 -27.01 -14.87
CA LYS A 142 31.73 -26.90 -13.41
C LYS A 142 32.73 -25.82 -13.04
N ALA A 143 32.40 -25.05 -12.02
CA ALA A 143 33.27 -24.01 -11.46
C ALA A 143 33.91 -24.53 -10.17
N VAL A 144 35.24 -24.58 -10.13
CA VAL A 144 36.03 -24.89 -8.94
C VAL A 144 36.24 -23.60 -8.16
N ILE A 145 35.91 -23.61 -6.88
CA ILE A 145 35.96 -22.42 -6.02
C ILE A 145 37.09 -22.57 -5.00
N LYS A 146 37.84 -21.49 -4.75
CA LYS A 146 38.99 -21.50 -3.84
C LYS A 146 38.57 -21.90 -2.42
N GLU A 147 39.15 -22.98 -1.90
CA GLU A 147 39.07 -23.30 -0.46
C GLU A 147 40.09 -22.48 0.33
N LYS A 148 39.78 -22.23 1.60
CA LYS A 148 40.71 -21.60 2.53
C LYS A 148 41.66 -22.68 3.04
N VAL A 149 42.96 -22.38 3.07
CA VAL A 149 43.96 -23.18 3.79
C VAL A 149 43.52 -23.29 5.26
N GLU A 150 43.71 -24.46 5.87
CA GLU A 150 43.15 -24.96 7.14
C GLU A 150 43.34 -24.08 8.41
N ASP A 151 43.98 -22.91 8.33
CA ASP A 151 44.41 -22.13 9.50
C ASP A 151 43.43 -21.05 10.00
N ASP A 152 42.19 -21.00 9.53
CA ASP A 152 41.20 -20.00 9.98
C ASP A 152 39.86 -20.66 10.35
N LEU A 153 39.87 -21.39 11.47
CA LEU A 153 38.72 -22.12 12.02
C LEU A 153 37.53 -21.25 12.46
N GLU A 154 37.61 -19.91 12.41
CA GLU A 154 36.58 -19.04 13.00
C GLU A 154 35.69 -18.27 12.00
N LYS A 155 35.93 -18.32 10.69
CA LYS A 155 35.05 -17.65 9.71
C LYS A 155 34.70 -18.55 8.53
N LYS A 156 33.56 -19.25 8.63
CA LYS A 156 32.84 -19.83 7.48
C LYS A 156 32.38 -18.69 6.57
N LEU A 157 33.26 -18.19 5.69
CA LEU A 157 32.86 -17.26 4.65
C LEU A 157 31.91 -17.95 3.67
N ASP A 158 30.85 -17.22 3.31
CA ASP A 158 29.90 -17.57 2.24
C ASP A 158 30.66 -17.90 0.95
N ILE A 159 30.18 -18.88 0.19
CA ILE A 159 30.78 -19.29 -1.07
C ILE A 159 30.83 -18.15 -2.08
N THR A 160 29.87 -17.22 -2.02
CA THR A 160 29.78 -16.03 -2.88
C THR A 160 30.90 -15.02 -2.63
N GLU A 161 31.60 -15.13 -1.50
CA GLU A 161 32.77 -14.29 -1.17
C GLU A 161 34.10 -14.90 -1.65
N ARG A 162 34.07 -16.07 -2.29
CA ARG A 162 35.25 -16.81 -2.75
C ARG A 162 35.43 -16.68 -4.27
N LYS A 163 36.66 -16.74 -4.75
CA LYS A 163 36.95 -16.65 -6.19
C LYS A 163 36.79 -18.00 -6.89
N ILE A 164 36.31 -17.97 -8.12
CA ILE A 164 36.37 -19.09 -9.05
C ILE A 164 37.82 -19.24 -9.53
N LEU A 165 38.37 -20.45 -9.39
CA LEU A 165 39.75 -20.77 -9.76
C LEU A 165 39.84 -21.40 -11.15
N LYS A 166 38.92 -22.30 -11.45
CA LYS A 166 38.88 -23.03 -12.72
C LYS A 166 37.44 -23.24 -13.15
N VAL A 167 37.21 -23.23 -14.45
CA VAL A 167 35.95 -23.62 -15.08
C VAL A 167 36.26 -24.63 -16.18
N GLY A 168 35.53 -25.74 -16.19
CA GLY A 168 35.78 -26.85 -17.13
C GLY A 168 34.78 -27.99 -16.93
N VAL A 169 34.77 -28.93 -17.86
CA VAL A 169 33.85 -30.09 -17.84
C VAL A 169 34.41 -31.25 -17.02
N GLU A 170 35.72 -31.25 -16.77
CA GLU A 170 36.47 -32.33 -16.14
C GLU A 170 36.48 -32.27 -14.59
N PHE A 171 35.92 -31.22 -13.98
CA PHE A 171 36.02 -30.99 -12.53
C PHE A 171 34.83 -31.58 -11.76
N PHE A 172 35.11 -32.48 -10.81
CA PHE A 172 34.09 -33.08 -9.93
C PHE A 172 34.38 -32.88 -8.43
N ASN A 173 35.57 -32.40 -8.08
CA ASN A 173 35.96 -32.12 -6.69
C ASN A 173 35.93 -30.62 -6.42
N HIS A 174 35.33 -30.22 -5.30
CA HIS A 174 35.16 -28.81 -4.89
C HIS A 174 34.58 -27.93 -6.01
N ALA A 175 33.70 -28.54 -6.81
CA ALA A 175 33.14 -27.96 -8.01
C ALA A 175 31.62 -27.81 -7.88
N TYR A 176 31.08 -26.82 -8.58
CA TYR A 176 29.66 -26.48 -8.59
C TYR A 176 29.17 -26.43 -10.03
N TYR A 177 27.91 -26.77 -10.29
CA TYR A 177 27.37 -26.71 -11.65
C TYR A 177 27.40 -25.26 -12.14
N ALA A 178 28.22 -25.02 -13.16
CA ALA A 178 28.44 -23.72 -13.72
C ALA A 178 27.41 -23.46 -14.84
N GLN A 179 26.80 -22.28 -14.80
CA GLN A 179 25.88 -21.83 -15.84
C GLN A 179 26.51 -20.61 -16.52
N PRO A 180 26.62 -20.61 -17.86
CA PRO A 180 27.42 -19.62 -18.58
C PRO A 180 26.68 -18.27 -18.76
N LEU A 181 26.30 -17.67 -17.62
CA LEU A 181 25.87 -16.28 -17.49
C LEU A 181 26.87 -15.57 -16.57
N TYR A 182 27.57 -14.60 -17.13
CA TYR A 182 28.60 -13.83 -16.45
C TYR A 182 28.24 -12.36 -16.44
N LYS A 183 28.61 -11.67 -15.36
CA LYS A 183 28.89 -10.23 -15.38
C LYS A 183 30.39 -10.05 -15.17
N LEU A 184 31.04 -9.35 -16.08
CA LEU A 184 32.45 -9.02 -15.99
C LEU A 184 32.57 -7.50 -15.89
N LEU A 185 33.19 -7.02 -14.83
CA LEU A 185 33.61 -5.62 -14.75
C LEU A 185 34.70 -5.38 -15.78
N LYS A 186 34.76 -4.16 -16.30
CA LYS A 186 35.70 -3.72 -17.34
C LYS A 186 37.14 -4.21 -17.13
N GLU A 187 37.64 -4.10 -15.90
CA GLU A 187 39.03 -4.48 -15.58
C GLU A 187 39.26 -5.99 -15.70
N ASP A 188 38.34 -6.81 -15.16
CA ASP A 188 38.43 -8.27 -15.26
C ASP A 188 38.18 -8.75 -16.69
N ALA A 189 37.22 -8.13 -17.39
CA ALA A 189 36.93 -8.38 -18.80
C ALA A 189 38.16 -8.11 -19.67
N LYS A 190 38.88 -7.01 -19.43
CA LYS A 190 40.10 -6.67 -20.16
C LYS A 190 41.16 -7.77 -20.04
N VAL A 191 41.44 -8.23 -18.82
CA VAL A 191 42.45 -9.29 -18.58
C VAL A 191 42.08 -10.58 -19.31
N TRP A 192 40.81 -11.00 -19.25
CA TRP A 192 40.38 -12.23 -19.91
C TRP A 192 40.38 -12.09 -21.44
N LEU A 193 39.89 -10.96 -21.98
CA LEU A 193 39.87 -10.70 -23.42
C LEU A 193 41.29 -10.62 -24.02
N GLU A 194 42.26 -10.03 -23.30
CA GLU A 194 43.66 -10.02 -23.72
C GLU A 194 44.23 -11.44 -23.82
N LYS A 195 43.87 -12.33 -22.89
CA LYS A 195 44.31 -13.74 -22.94
C LYS A 195 43.62 -14.52 -24.06
N ILE A 196 42.33 -14.25 -24.32
CA ILE A 196 41.60 -14.81 -25.48
C ILE A 196 42.25 -14.37 -26.79
N LYS A 197 42.68 -13.10 -26.89
CA LYS A 197 43.43 -12.57 -28.04
C LYS A 197 44.75 -13.33 -28.24
N GLU A 198 45.55 -13.49 -27.19
CA GLU A 198 46.80 -14.27 -27.24
C GLU A 198 46.56 -15.70 -27.74
N TYR A 199 45.52 -16.37 -27.21
CA TYR A 199 45.11 -17.70 -27.67
C TYR A 199 44.80 -17.72 -29.17
N CYS A 200 44.02 -16.75 -29.65
CA CYS A 200 43.58 -16.72 -31.04
C CYS A 200 44.69 -16.31 -32.02
N GLU A 201 45.64 -15.48 -31.58
CA GLU A 201 46.75 -14.99 -32.40
C GLU A 201 47.98 -15.93 -32.37
N SER A 202 48.02 -16.90 -31.46
CA SER A 202 49.10 -17.91 -31.36
C SER A 202 49.30 -18.76 -32.62
N GLY A 203 48.26 -18.89 -33.46
CA GLY A 203 48.26 -19.80 -34.62
C GLY A 203 48.05 -21.27 -34.29
N GLU A 204 47.91 -21.63 -33.01
CA GLU A 204 47.69 -23.01 -32.56
C GLU A 204 46.22 -23.43 -32.75
N LYS A 205 45.97 -24.44 -33.60
CA LYS A 205 44.60 -24.94 -33.88
C LYS A 205 43.84 -25.37 -32.63
N GLU A 206 44.54 -25.95 -31.65
CA GLU A 206 43.91 -26.40 -30.40
C GLU A 206 43.39 -25.24 -29.56
N LYS A 207 44.10 -24.10 -29.55
CA LYS A 207 43.70 -22.91 -28.78
C LYS A 207 42.48 -22.23 -29.38
N ILE A 208 42.42 -22.07 -30.71
CA ILE A 208 41.25 -21.49 -31.40
C ILE A 208 40.02 -22.41 -31.41
N ASN A 209 40.21 -23.71 -31.17
CA ASN A 209 39.13 -24.69 -31.04
C ASN A 209 38.80 -25.05 -29.59
N SER A 210 39.17 -24.20 -28.63
CA SER A 210 38.95 -24.43 -27.20
C SER A 210 37.82 -23.59 -26.60
N TYR A 211 37.38 -23.95 -25.40
CA TYR A 211 36.48 -23.13 -24.60
C TYR A 211 37.19 -21.89 -24.07
N ALA A 212 36.50 -20.74 -24.01
CA ALA A 212 37.07 -19.47 -23.53
C ALA A 212 37.55 -19.57 -22.07
N GLU A 213 36.94 -20.47 -21.31
CA GLU A 213 37.24 -20.82 -19.94
C GLU A 213 38.65 -21.40 -19.78
N LYS A 214 39.21 -22.06 -20.81
CA LYS A 214 40.63 -22.48 -20.77
C LYS A 214 41.57 -21.28 -20.68
N ALA A 215 41.28 -20.22 -21.44
CA ALA A 215 42.04 -18.98 -21.34
C ALA A 215 41.86 -18.31 -19.97
N PHE A 216 40.64 -18.35 -19.39
CA PHE A 216 40.41 -17.87 -18.03
C PHE A 216 41.21 -18.65 -16.98
N ASN A 217 41.27 -19.98 -17.10
CA ASN A 217 41.96 -20.84 -16.12
C ASN A 217 43.46 -20.53 -16.00
N GLU A 218 44.10 -19.97 -17.04
CA GLU A 218 45.51 -19.51 -17.00
C GLU A 218 45.70 -18.15 -16.30
N ILE A 219 44.62 -17.37 -16.16
CA ILE A 219 44.64 -15.99 -15.64
C ILE A 219 43.72 -15.79 -14.44
N SER A 220 43.19 -16.85 -13.84
CA SER A 220 42.22 -16.77 -12.74
C SER A 220 42.76 -16.11 -11.46
N GLU A 221 44.08 -16.03 -11.29
CA GLU A 221 44.71 -15.25 -10.22
C GLU A 221 44.65 -13.74 -10.46
N LYS A 222 44.58 -13.32 -11.74
CA LYS A 222 44.57 -11.92 -12.19
C LYS A 222 43.16 -11.41 -12.53
N CYS A 223 42.20 -12.31 -12.70
CA CYS A 223 40.80 -12.01 -13.05
C CYS A 223 39.87 -12.43 -11.91
N ASN A 224 39.14 -11.48 -11.33
CA ASN A 224 38.44 -11.65 -10.06
C ASN A 224 36.97 -12.05 -10.27
N ILE A 225 36.73 -13.28 -10.75
CA ILE A 225 35.36 -13.79 -10.93
C ILE A 225 34.89 -14.53 -9.68
N TYR A 226 33.72 -14.16 -9.17
CA TYR A 226 33.06 -14.77 -8.00
C TYR A 226 31.83 -15.59 -8.41
N PRO A 227 31.41 -16.61 -7.65
CA PRO A 227 30.18 -17.34 -7.92
C PRO A 227 28.97 -16.53 -7.47
N TYR A 228 27.94 -16.49 -8.31
CA TYR A 228 26.59 -16.10 -7.92
C TYR A 228 25.73 -17.37 -7.84
N ASP A 229 25.40 -17.81 -6.62
CA ASP A 229 24.64 -19.04 -6.42
C ASP A 229 23.14 -18.83 -6.65
N ILE A 230 22.64 -19.39 -7.75
CA ILE A 230 21.24 -19.32 -8.14
C ILE A 230 20.38 -20.41 -7.50
N ARG A 231 20.99 -21.39 -6.82
CA ARG A 231 20.32 -22.54 -6.20
C ARG A 231 19.42 -23.26 -7.23
N ASP A 232 18.12 -23.36 -6.94
CA ASP A 232 17.14 -24.07 -7.77
C ASP A 232 16.50 -23.23 -8.88
N ARG A 233 16.82 -21.92 -8.95
CA ARG A 233 16.23 -21.03 -9.95
C ARG A 233 16.53 -21.52 -11.38
N LEU A 234 15.64 -21.18 -12.31
CA LEU A 234 15.85 -21.48 -13.72
C LEU A 234 17.02 -20.64 -14.27
N CYS A 235 18.05 -21.36 -14.71
CA CYS A 235 19.15 -20.93 -15.55
C CYS A 235 19.73 -22.23 -16.11
N ALA A 236 19.49 -22.51 -17.38
CA ALA A 236 19.85 -23.78 -18.01
C ALA A 236 19.98 -23.59 -19.52
N GLU A 237 20.89 -24.32 -20.14
CA GLU A 237 21.00 -24.40 -21.60
C GLU A 237 19.94 -25.38 -22.14
N ILE A 238 19.47 -25.12 -23.36
CA ILE A 238 18.68 -26.08 -24.14
C ILE A 238 19.61 -26.69 -25.18
N ASP A 239 20.04 -27.93 -24.98
CA ASP A 239 20.97 -28.63 -25.86
C ASP A 239 20.31 -29.71 -26.71
N ASP A 240 19.28 -30.37 -26.16
CA ASP A 240 18.51 -31.40 -26.84
C ASP A 240 16.97 -31.26 -26.62
N PRO A 241 16.14 -32.08 -27.29
CA PRO A 241 14.68 -32.01 -27.14
C PRO A 241 14.16 -32.30 -25.72
N ASN A 242 14.88 -33.07 -24.90
CA ASN A 242 14.47 -33.30 -23.51
C ASN A 242 14.72 -32.05 -22.67
N ASP A 243 15.85 -31.37 -22.88
CA ASP A 243 16.12 -30.08 -22.23
C ASP A 243 15.04 -29.07 -22.58
N LEU A 244 14.61 -29.02 -23.85
CA LEU A 244 13.55 -28.13 -24.30
C LEU A 244 12.25 -28.35 -23.51
N ILE A 245 11.86 -29.61 -23.28
CA ILE A 245 10.66 -29.95 -22.49
C ILE A 245 10.85 -29.51 -21.03
N ILE A 246 11.98 -29.88 -20.41
CA ILE A 246 12.26 -29.59 -18.99
C ILE A 246 12.30 -28.07 -18.75
N VAL A 247 13.02 -27.34 -19.61
CA VAL A 247 13.15 -25.89 -19.51
C VAL A 247 11.82 -25.21 -19.81
N SER A 248 11.07 -25.65 -20.82
CA SER A 248 9.75 -25.07 -21.11
C SER A 248 8.76 -25.24 -19.95
N ASN A 249 8.72 -26.43 -19.32
CA ASN A 249 7.89 -26.67 -18.14
C ASN A 249 8.32 -25.79 -16.95
N LYS A 250 9.63 -25.56 -16.76
CA LYS A 250 10.11 -24.64 -15.72
C LYS A 250 9.77 -23.18 -16.03
N VAL A 251 9.84 -22.77 -17.29
CA VAL A 251 9.39 -21.42 -17.70
C VAL A 251 7.90 -21.26 -17.41
N GLU A 252 7.09 -22.27 -17.75
CA GLU A 252 5.66 -22.28 -17.42
C GLU A 252 5.41 -22.15 -15.92
N GLU A 253 6.12 -22.91 -15.10
CA GLU A 253 6.04 -22.84 -13.64
C GLU A 253 6.38 -21.43 -13.13
N VAL A 254 7.50 -20.87 -13.56
CA VAL A 254 7.97 -19.52 -13.17
C VAL A 254 6.96 -18.45 -13.56
N GLU A 255 6.42 -18.51 -14.79
CA GLU A 255 5.46 -17.52 -15.29
C GLU A 255 4.06 -17.66 -14.67
N ASN A 256 3.72 -18.85 -14.20
CA ASN A 256 2.46 -19.12 -13.50
C ASN A 256 2.52 -18.87 -11.99
N ARG A 257 3.70 -18.59 -11.41
CA ARG A 257 3.82 -18.15 -10.01
C ARG A 257 2.88 -16.99 -9.75
N THR A 258 2.27 -16.99 -8.57
CA THR A 258 1.32 -15.98 -8.14
C THR A 258 1.97 -14.98 -7.22
N VAL A 259 1.74 -13.70 -7.49
CA VAL A 259 2.33 -12.59 -6.74
C VAL A 259 1.19 -11.74 -6.20
N TYR A 260 1.14 -11.46 -4.91
CA TYR A 260 0.12 -10.62 -4.31
C TYR A 260 0.70 -9.29 -3.83
N MET A 261 0.04 -8.18 -4.14
CA MET A 261 0.41 -6.84 -3.67
C MET A 261 -0.85 -6.03 -3.40
N CYS A 262 -0.92 -5.29 -2.29
CA CYS A 262 -2.10 -4.49 -1.96
C CYS A 262 -1.83 -2.97 -2.01
N PHE A 263 -2.84 -2.20 -2.39
CA PHE A 263 -2.80 -0.74 -2.48
C PHE A 263 -3.99 -0.07 -1.79
N SER A 264 -3.71 1.07 -1.17
CA SER A 264 -4.69 2.03 -0.63
C SER A 264 -4.79 3.32 -1.44
N ALA A 265 -4.25 3.32 -2.66
CA ALA A 265 -4.05 4.54 -3.43
C ALA A 265 -5.33 4.96 -4.17
N ASP A 266 -5.75 6.21 -3.99
CA ASP A 266 -6.78 6.80 -4.86
C ASP A 266 -6.21 7.10 -6.26
N ILE A 267 -4.97 7.59 -6.34
CA ILE A 267 -4.32 7.99 -7.59
C ILE A 267 -3.01 7.22 -7.76
N LEU A 268 -2.78 6.72 -8.98
CA LEU A 268 -1.52 6.09 -9.37
C LEU A 268 -0.51 7.14 -9.84
N HIS A 269 0.71 7.08 -9.29
CA HIS A 269 1.84 7.89 -9.73
C HIS A 269 3.04 6.99 -10.05
N GLY A 270 4.12 7.58 -10.55
CA GLY A 270 5.31 6.83 -11.00
C GLY A 270 5.94 5.91 -9.95
N GLY A 271 5.75 6.20 -8.66
CA GLY A 271 6.18 5.32 -7.55
C GLY A 271 5.43 3.99 -7.57
N HIS A 272 4.10 4.03 -7.61
CA HIS A 272 3.26 2.83 -7.74
C HIS A 272 3.57 2.04 -9.02
N MET A 273 3.73 2.74 -10.15
CA MET A 273 4.01 2.08 -11.43
C MET A 273 5.35 1.32 -11.42
N LYS A 274 6.39 1.88 -10.80
CA LYS A 274 7.70 1.22 -10.67
C LYS A 274 7.60 -0.09 -9.87
N ILE A 275 6.91 -0.08 -8.73
CA ILE A 275 6.79 -1.28 -7.89
C ILE A 275 5.87 -2.35 -8.50
N ILE A 276 4.77 -1.96 -9.16
CA ILE A 276 3.91 -2.87 -9.94
C ILE A 276 4.72 -3.57 -11.05
N LYS A 277 5.54 -2.81 -11.78
CA LYS A 277 6.42 -3.38 -12.83
C LYS A 277 7.46 -4.34 -12.24
N LYS A 278 7.98 -4.09 -11.04
CA LYS A 278 8.90 -5.01 -10.36
C LYS A 278 8.19 -6.28 -9.88
N ALA A 279 7.00 -6.14 -9.28
CA ALA A 279 6.22 -7.26 -8.76
C ALA A 279 5.77 -8.22 -9.87
N SER A 280 5.30 -7.70 -11.01
CA SER A 280 4.88 -8.50 -12.17
C SER A 280 6.00 -9.31 -12.83
N LYS A 281 7.28 -8.99 -12.55
CA LYS A 281 8.41 -9.78 -13.04
C LYS A 281 8.63 -11.08 -12.26
N LEU A 282 8.00 -11.23 -11.09
CA LEU A 282 8.08 -12.43 -10.25
C LEU A 282 7.01 -13.47 -10.61
N GLY A 283 5.99 -13.10 -11.40
CA GLY A 283 4.88 -13.96 -11.79
C GLY A 283 3.60 -13.17 -12.08
N LYS A 284 2.46 -13.88 -12.12
CA LYS A 284 1.11 -13.32 -12.27
C LYS A 284 0.74 -12.43 -11.08
N LEU A 285 0.78 -11.12 -11.30
CA LEU A 285 0.48 -10.12 -10.27
C LEU A 285 -1.03 -9.98 -10.01
N ILE A 286 -1.44 -10.39 -8.81
CA ILE A 286 -2.75 -10.16 -8.24
C ILE A 286 -2.67 -8.91 -7.36
N VAL A 287 -3.46 -7.90 -7.67
CA VAL A 287 -3.53 -6.67 -6.89
C VAL A 287 -4.73 -6.68 -5.94
N GLY A 288 -4.48 -6.51 -4.65
CA GLY A 288 -5.49 -6.18 -3.65
C GLY A 288 -5.78 -4.68 -3.66
N VAL A 289 -7.04 -4.30 -3.76
CA VAL A 289 -7.47 -2.90 -3.60
C VAL A 289 -8.28 -2.80 -2.32
N LEU A 290 -7.82 -1.96 -1.39
CA LEU A 290 -8.52 -1.74 -0.12
C LEU A 290 -9.91 -1.17 -0.36
N SER A 291 -10.92 -1.71 0.32
CA SER A 291 -12.28 -1.16 0.32
C SER A 291 -12.31 0.25 0.90
N ASP A 292 -13.37 1.01 0.62
CA ASP A 292 -13.51 2.36 1.19
C ASP A 292 -13.51 2.31 2.72
N GLU A 293 -14.24 1.35 3.31
CA GLU A 293 -14.25 1.08 4.75
C GLU A 293 -12.86 0.79 5.32
N ALA A 294 -12.05 -0.02 4.62
CA ALA A 294 -10.70 -0.36 5.07
C ALA A 294 -9.74 0.82 5.02
N ILE A 295 -9.89 1.74 4.07
CA ILE A 295 -9.10 2.96 4.03
C ILE A 295 -9.49 3.89 5.18
N MET A 296 -10.80 4.04 5.41
CA MET A 296 -11.33 4.89 6.47
C MET A 296 -10.98 4.43 7.89
N SER A 297 -10.63 3.15 8.09
CA SER A 297 -10.26 2.66 9.42
C SER A 297 -8.93 3.24 9.92
N TYR A 298 -7.99 3.57 9.03
CA TYR A 298 -6.65 4.06 9.44
C TYR A 298 -6.21 5.37 8.77
N LYS A 299 -6.78 5.68 7.62
CA LYS A 299 -6.50 6.89 6.83
C LYS A 299 -7.76 7.77 6.81
N ARG A 300 -7.83 8.62 5.79
CA ARG A 300 -8.92 9.57 5.50
C ARG A 300 -10.00 8.93 4.62
N PHE A 301 -11.09 9.64 4.41
CA PHE A 301 -12.10 9.29 3.42
C PHE A 301 -11.48 9.18 2.00
N PRO A 302 -11.67 8.06 1.27
CA PRO A 302 -11.18 7.89 -0.11
C PRO A 302 -11.76 8.97 -1.03
N ILE A 303 -10.91 9.60 -1.84
CA ILE A 303 -11.40 10.60 -2.81
C ILE A 303 -12.09 9.92 -3.98
N ILE A 304 -11.60 8.74 -4.35
CA ILE A 304 -12.11 7.94 -5.46
C ILE A 304 -12.75 6.67 -4.88
N PRO A 305 -14.02 6.35 -5.21
CA PRO A 305 -14.68 5.15 -4.71
C PRO A 305 -13.95 3.86 -5.07
N PHE A 306 -14.18 2.82 -4.28
CA PHE A 306 -13.55 1.51 -4.49
C PHE A 306 -13.68 0.97 -5.92
N GLU A 307 -14.85 1.06 -6.54
CA GLU A 307 -15.09 0.51 -7.89
C GLU A 307 -14.24 1.20 -8.97
N GLU A 308 -14.07 2.52 -8.87
CA GLU A 308 -13.20 3.27 -9.78
C GLU A 308 -11.73 2.97 -9.54
N ARG A 309 -11.30 2.92 -8.26
CA ARG A 309 -9.92 2.52 -7.92
C ARG A 309 -9.62 1.11 -8.44
N LYS A 310 -10.55 0.17 -8.27
CA LYS A 310 -10.44 -1.20 -8.79
C LYS A 310 -10.26 -1.20 -10.31
N LEU A 311 -11.10 -0.46 -11.03
CA LEU A 311 -11.01 -0.33 -12.48
C LEU A 311 -9.65 0.22 -12.94
N MET A 312 -9.08 1.18 -12.22
CA MET A 312 -7.75 1.72 -12.54
C MET A 312 -6.67 0.63 -12.52
N PHE A 313 -6.70 -0.30 -11.57
CA PHE A 313 -5.75 -1.42 -11.50
C PHE A 313 -6.06 -2.51 -12.52
N GLU A 314 -7.32 -2.80 -12.81
CA GLU A 314 -7.74 -3.83 -13.78
C GLU A 314 -7.26 -3.53 -15.20
N ASN A 315 -7.05 -2.26 -15.54
CA ASN A 315 -6.61 -1.82 -16.87
C ASN A 315 -5.08 -1.72 -17.00
N LEU A 316 -4.30 -2.10 -15.98
CA LEU A 316 -2.85 -2.11 -16.07
C LEU A 316 -2.36 -3.41 -16.72
N ALA A 317 -1.59 -3.29 -17.81
CA ALA A 317 -1.03 -4.45 -18.53
C ALA A 317 -0.18 -5.40 -17.65
N SER A 318 0.41 -4.88 -16.56
CA SER A 318 1.21 -5.65 -15.61
C SER A 318 0.39 -6.37 -14.53
N VAL A 319 -0.93 -6.18 -14.49
CA VAL A 319 -1.82 -6.77 -13.48
C VAL A 319 -2.60 -7.92 -14.10
N TYR A 320 -2.45 -9.12 -13.52
CA TYR A 320 -3.16 -10.33 -13.94
C TYR A 320 -4.61 -10.35 -13.43
N LYS A 321 -4.82 -9.92 -12.18
CA LYS A 321 -6.13 -9.94 -11.53
C LYS A 321 -6.20 -8.87 -10.44
N VAL A 322 -7.37 -8.29 -10.21
CA VAL A 322 -7.65 -7.44 -9.06
C VAL A 322 -8.63 -8.12 -8.12
N VAL A 323 -8.39 -7.99 -6.81
CA VAL A 323 -9.27 -8.50 -5.75
C VAL A 323 -9.58 -7.40 -4.74
N LYS A 324 -10.77 -7.45 -4.14
CA LYS A 324 -11.14 -6.55 -3.05
C LYS A 324 -10.39 -6.98 -1.77
N GLN A 325 -9.90 -6.02 -1.00
CA GLN A 325 -9.36 -6.25 0.33
C GLN A 325 -10.20 -5.47 1.35
N ASN A 326 -10.97 -6.19 2.16
CA ASN A 326 -11.96 -5.58 3.06
C ASN A 326 -11.35 -5.02 4.36
N ARG A 327 -10.11 -5.37 4.67
CA ARG A 327 -9.41 -4.99 5.91
C ARG A 327 -7.95 -4.67 5.65
N LEU A 328 -7.30 -3.97 6.58
CA LEU A 328 -5.85 -3.73 6.51
C LEU A 328 -5.02 -5.00 6.54
N SER A 329 -5.47 -5.99 7.32
CA SER A 329 -4.88 -7.33 7.35
C SER A 329 -4.95 -8.00 5.97
N TYR A 330 -3.83 -8.61 5.58
CA TYR A 330 -3.70 -9.35 4.32
C TYR A 330 -4.14 -10.81 4.47
N LYS A 331 -4.39 -11.26 5.70
CA LYS A 331 -4.60 -12.65 6.09
C LYS A 331 -5.70 -13.36 5.29
N GLU A 332 -6.84 -12.69 5.12
CA GLU A 332 -7.98 -13.23 4.37
C GLU A 332 -7.59 -13.56 2.93
N ASN A 333 -7.00 -12.59 2.23
CA ASN A 333 -6.59 -12.74 0.84
C ASN A 333 -5.40 -13.69 0.68
N ILE A 334 -4.42 -13.66 1.59
CA ILE A 334 -3.27 -14.59 1.53
C ILE A 334 -3.75 -16.03 1.70
N ARG A 335 -4.66 -16.32 2.63
CA ARG A 335 -5.17 -17.67 2.85
C ARG A 335 -6.05 -18.16 1.71
N ALA A 336 -6.82 -17.26 1.11
CA ALA A 336 -7.68 -17.59 -0.03
C ALA A 336 -6.89 -17.82 -1.33
N LEU A 337 -5.87 -17.00 -1.59
CA LEU A 337 -5.12 -17.02 -2.84
C LEU A 337 -3.88 -17.93 -2.79
N LYS A 338 -3.29 -18.12 -1.59
CA LYS A 338 -2.00 -18.79 -1.36
C LYS A 338 -0.88 -18.35 -2.33
N PRO A 339 -0.56 -17.04 -2.39
CA PRO A 339 0.43 -16.54 -3.33
C PRO A 339 1.84 -17.07 -3.03
N ASP A 340 2.61 -17.37 -4.08
CA ASP A 340 4.04 -17.72 -3.95
C ASP A 340 4.85 -16.57 -3.35
N TYR A 341 4.49 -15.34 -3.74
CA TYR A 341 5.11 -14.11 -3.26
C TYR A 341 4.08 -13.09 -2.79
N VAL A 342 4.35 -12.43 -1.67
CA VAL A 342 3.73 -11.13 -1.35
C VAL A 342 4.78 -10.05 -1.58
N VAL A 343 4.39 -8.97 -2.26
CA VAL A 343 5.26 -7.81 -2.51
C VAL A 343 4.76 -6.61 -1.73
N HIS A 344 5.67 -5.91 -1.06
CA HIS A 344 5.40 -4.62 -0.42
C HIS A 344 6.62 -3.68 -0.56
N GLY A 345 6.41 -2.39 -0.35
CA GLY A 345 7.52 -1.48 -0.10
C GLY A 345 8.13 -1.67 1.31
N ASP A 346 9.34 -1.19 1.53
CA ASP A 346 10.06 -1.35 2.81
C ASP A 346 9.60 -0.38 3.93
N GLU A 347 8.68 0.53 3.65
CA GLU A 347 8.13 1.53 4.59
C GLU A 347 7.34 0.92 5.75
N TRP A 348 6.77 -0.27 5.54
CA TRP A 348 5.94 -0.95 6.54
C TRP A 348 6.73 -1.71 7.62
N LYS A 349 8.06 -1.58 7.62
CA LYS A 349 8.94 -2.13 8.66
C LYS A 349 8.82 -1.41 10.00
N ASP A 350 8.32 -0.17 9.96
CA ASP A 350 8.18 0.72 11.10
C ASP A 350 6.70 0.93 11.48
N ASN A 351 6.47 1.46 12.69
CA ASN A 351 5.14 1.84 13.20
C ASN A 351 4.11 0.68 13.23
N PHE A 352 2.81 1.02 13.15
CA PHE A 352 1.71 0.05 13.22
C PHE A 352 1.74 -1.00 12.11
N GLN A 353 2.32 -0.67 10.95
CA GLN A 353 2.37 -1.57 9.81
C GLN A 353 3.32 -2.76 10.04
N LYS A 354 4.25 -2.65 10.99
CA LYS A 354 5.12 -3.75 11.41
C LYS A 354 4.34 -4.97 11.89
N THR A 355 3.20 -4.75 12.56
CA THR A 355 2.32 -5.83 13.01
C THR A 355 1.70 -6.55 11.80
N ILE A 356 1.23 -5.81 10.80
CA ILE A 356 0.69 -6.36 9.55
C ILE A 356 1.77 -7.15 8.79
N ARG A 357 3.00 -6.60 8.71
CA ARG A 357 4.14 -7.27 8.10
C ARG A 357 4.43 -8.63 8.74
N ASN A 358 4.42 -8.70 10.08
CA ASN A 358 4.66 -9.95 10.80
C ASN A 358 3.55 -10.97 10.54
N GLU A 359 2.29 -10.55 10.51
CA GLU A 359 1.15 -11.41 10.16
C GLU A 359 1.29 -11.98 8.74
N VAL A 360 1.74 -11.17 7.77
CA VAL A 360 2.02 -11.64 6.40
C VAL A 360 3.09 -12.71 6.38
N ILE A 361 4.20 -12.52 7.09
CA ILE A 361 5.29 -13.50 7.18
C ILE A 361 4.79 -14.81 7.80
N GLU A 362 4.01 -14.71 8.88
CA GLU A 362 3.41 -15.88 9.53
C GLU A 362 2.49 -16.63 8.55
N CYS A 363 1.55 -15.95 7.90
CA CYS A 363 0.62 -16.57 6.94
C CYS A 363 1.34 -17.23 5.76
N LEU A 364 2.42 -16.63 5.26
CA LEU A 364 3.21 -17.19 4.16
C LEU A 364 4.00 -18.44 4.58
N SER A 365 4.50 -18.44 5.82
CA SER A 365 5.26 -19.57 6.37
C SER A 365 4.42 -20.86 6.49
N GLU A 366 3.08 -20.74 6.58
CA GLU A 366 2.15 -21.88 6.67
C GLU A 366 2.25 -22.83 5.45
N TYR A 367 2.66 -22.33 4.28
CA TYR A 367 2.74 -23.10 3.03
C TYR A 367 4.00 -22.83 2.19
N GLY A 368 4.97 -22.07 2.71
CA GLY A 368 6.26 -21.84 2.05
C GLY A 368 6.31 -20.64 1.09
N GLY A 369 5.33 -19.74 1.13
CA GLY A 369 5.36 -18.47 0.39
C GLY A 369 6.44 -17.51 0.93
N LYS A 370 6.78 -16.47 0.16
CA LYS A 370 7.87 -15.54 0.49
C LYS A 370 7.44 -14.07 0.43
N LEU A 371 7.89 -13.29 1.40
CA LEU A 371 7.75 -11.83 1.33
C LEU A 371 8.93 -11.23 0.54
N VAL A 372 8.63 -10.38 -0.44
CA VAL A 372 9.61 -9.62 -1.21
C VAL A 372 9.39 -8.12 -0.98
N GLU A 373 10.44 -7.42 -0.58
CA GLU A 373 10.37 -6.01 -0.20
C GLU A 373 11.24 -5.18 -1.15
N PHE A 374 10.67 -4.10 -1.70
CA PHE A 374 11.40 -3.14 -2.52
C PHE A 374 11.55 -1.79 -1.81
N PRO A 375 12.63 -1.03 -2.06
CA PRO A 375 12.76 0.32 -1.51
C PRO A 375 11.60 1.22 -1.94
N TYR A 376 10.93 1.83 -0.96
CA TYR A 376 9.81 2.75 -1.22
C TYR A 376 10.29 4.05 -1.87
N SER A 377 9.53 4.55 -2.84
CA SER A 377 9.87 5.79 -3.53
C SER A 377 9.55 7.01 -2.65
N ARG A 378 10.57 7.60 -2.01
CA ARG A 378 10.43 8.78 -1.12
C ARG A 378 10.59 10.13 -1.83
N GLU A 379 10.26 10.20 -3.12
CA GLU A 379 10.40 11.45 -3.88
C GLU A 379 9.40 12.51 -3.35
N PRO A 380 9.83 13.74 -3.02
CA PRO A 380 8.96 14.76 -2.39
C PRO A 380 7.67 15.05 -3.15
N ARG A 381 7.71 14.97 -4.49
CA ARG A 381 6.54 15.15 -5.36
C ARG A 381 5.41 14.16 -5.07
N PHE A 382 5.71 12.93 -4.65
CA PHE A 382 4.69 11.94 -4.35
C PHE A 382 4.01 12.23 -3.00
N ALA A 383 4.78 12.64 -2.00
CA ALA A 383 4.24 13.11 -0.73
C ALA A 383 3.36 14.37 -0.91
N ALA A 384 3.75 15.28 -1.80
CA ALA A 384 2.96 16.47 -2.12
C ALA A 384 1.58 16.13 -2.72
N VAL A 385 1.48 15.08 -3.54
CA VAL A 385 0.19 14.61 -4.08
C VAL A 385 -0.72 14.16 -2.93
N GLU A 386 -0.21 13.37 -1.98
CA GLU A 386 -1.02 12.94 -0.84
C GLU A 386 -1.41 14.10 0.09
N LYS A 387 -0.52 15.08 0.32
CA LYS A 387 -0.78 16.27 1.13
C LYS A 387 -1.84 17.17 0.48
N ASN A 388 -1.76 17.37 -0.84
CA ASN A 388 -2.76 18.15 -1.59
C ASN A 388 -4.15 17.49 -1.56
N MET A 389 -4.19 16.16 -1.60
CA MET A 389 -5.44 15.42 -1.44
C MET A 389 -6.09 15.64 -0.07
N ASN A 390 -5.31 15.66 1.02
CA ASN A 390 -5.83 15.99 2.36
C ASN A 390 -6.43 17.41 2.39
N ARG A 391 -5.76 18.38 1.76
CA ARG A 391 -6.23 19.76 1.69
C ARG A 391 -7.58 19.88 0.96
N ILE A 392 -7.82 19.07 -0.07
CA ILE A 392 -9.11 19.06 -0.79
C ILE A 392 -10.23 18.53 0.09
N VAL A 393 -9.99 17.48 0.88
CA VAL A 393 -11.00 16.92 1.80
C VAL A 393 -11.41 17.93 2.88
N ALA A 394 -10.46 18.77 3.31
CA ALA A 394 -10.69 19.78 4.34
C ALA A 394 -11.61 20.93 3.88
N THR A 395 -11.85 21.13 2.58
CA THR A 395 -12.64 22.28 2.11
C THR A 395 -14.12 22.15 2.49
N PRO A 396 -14.83 23.26 2.71
CA PRO A 396 -16.25 23.26 3.07
C PRO A 396 -17.14 22.44 2.13
N GLU A 397 -16.87 22.47 0.82
CA GLU A 397 -17.63 21.76 -0.19
C GLU A 397 -17.50 20.25 -0.04
N ARG A 398 -16.30 19.75 0.22
CA ARG A 398 -16.07 18.32 0.40
C ARG A 398 -16.51 17.84 1.77
N ARG A 399 -16.19 18.60 2.83
CA ARG A 399 -16.48 18.22 4.22
C ARG A 399 -17.96 18.06 4.52
N ARG A 400 -18.80 18.90 3.93
CA ARG A 400 -20.26 18.89 4.13
C ARG A 400 -20.86 17.50 3.89
N GLY A 401 -20.53 16.86 2.78
CA GLY A 401 -21.04 15.54 2.41
C GLY A 401 -20.37 14.36 3.10
N LEU A 402 -19.24 14.56 3.79
CA LEU A 402 -18.47 13.45 4.37
C LEU A 402 -19.33 12.60 5.31
N LEU A 403 -20.03 13.20 6.27
CA LEU A 403 -20.82 12.46 7.25
C LEU A 403 -21.85 11.53 6.59
N LYS A 404 -22.54 12.02 5.55
CA LYS A 404 -23.52 11.23 4.80
C LYS A 404 -22.83 10.06 4.10
N ASN A 405 -21.70 10.29 3.45
CA ASN A 405 -20.92 9.24 2.80
C ASN A 405 -20.39 8.21 3.82
N GLU A 406 -19.95 8.66 5.01
CA GLU A 406 -19.50 7.75 6.06
C GLU A 406 -20.63 6.85 6.56
N LEU A 407 -21.83 7.41 6.72
CA LEU A 407 -23.02 6.65 7.09
C LEU A 407 -23.44 5.65 6.00
N GLU A 408 -23.36 6.03 4.72
CA GLU A 408 -23.66 5.12 3.60
C GLU A 408 -22.67 3.94 3.52
N ILE A 409 -21.41 4.15 3.88
CA ILE A 409 -20.35 3.13 3.82
C ILE A 409 -20.32 2.26 5.09
N LYS A 410 -20.23 2.88 6.27
CA LYS A 410 -20.02 2.17 7.55
C LYS A 410 -21.34 1.76 8.23
N ASN A 411 -22.44 2.42 7.87
CA ASN A 411 -23.74 2.38 8.55
C ASN A 411 -23.67 2.72 10.06
N PHE A 412 -22.53 3.23 10.53
CA PHE A 412 -22.24 3.55 11.92
C PHE A 412 -21.10 4.56 12.01
N VAL A 413 -21.28 5.59 12.83
CA VAL A 413 -20.36 6.71 13.04
C VAL A 413 -20.27 7.02 14.53
N THR A 414 -19.05 7.29 14.99
CA THR A 414 -18.77 7.79 16.34
C THR A 414 -18.36 9.27 16.28
N ALA A 415 -19.03 10.11 17.06
CA ALA A 415 -18.69 11.52 17.16
C ALA A 415 -18.17 11.86 18.56
N MET A 416 -17.03 12.54 18.64
CA MET A 416 -16.49 13.06 19.90
C MET A 416 -16.66 14.57 19.98
N GLU A 417 -17.00 15.05 21.17
CA GLU A 417 -17.18 16.47 21.45
C GLU A 417 -15.89 17.28 21.21
N ALA A 418 -16.01 18.46 20.58
CA ALA A 418 -14.95 19.44 20.45
C ALA A 418 -15.51 20.87 20.58
N HIS A 419 -14.85 21.70 21.37
CA HIS A 419 -15.28 23.07 21.72
C HIS A 419 -14.25 24.16 21.40
N ASP A 420 -13.10 23.78 20.85
CA ASP A 420 -12.04 24.67 20.34
C ASP A 420 -11.11 23.92 19.38
N GLY A 421 -10.14 24.63 18.76
CA GLY A 421 -9.17 24.01 17.85
C GLY A 421 -8.30 22.94 18.51
N LEU A 422 -7.98 23.05 19.81
CA LEU A 422 -7.14 22.08 20.52
C LEU A 422 -7.86 20.75 20.71
N THR A 423 -9.09 20.78 21.19
CA THR A 423 -9.95 19.59 21.29
C THR A 423 -10.26 19.01 19.92
N GLY A 424 -10.42 19.85 18.90
CA GLY A 424 -10.48 19.44 17.49
C GLY A 424 -9.25 18.63 17.08
N LEU A 425 -8.04 19.11 17.34
CA LEU A 425 -6.79 18.39 17.04
C LEU A 425 -6.67 17.07 17.81
N VAL A 426 -7.12 17.03 19.07
CA VAL A 426 -7.15 15.78 19.85
C VAL A 426 -8.07 14.76 19.19
N VAL A 427 -9.31 15.14 18.86
CA VAL A 427 -10.26 14.26 18.17
C VAL A 427 -9.76 13.89 16.77
N GLU A 428 -9.07 14.80 16.09
CA GLU A 428 -8.51 14.56 14.76
C GLU A 428 -7.44 13.46 14.79
N ASN A 429 -6.54 13.51 15.77
CA ASN A 429 -5.32 12.71 15.79
C ASN A 429 -5.38 11.48 16.69
N THR A 430 -6.41 11.33 17.53
CA THR A 430 -6.55 10.17 18.42
C THR A 430 -6.82 8.90 17.61
N LYS A 431 -5.88 7.95 17.68
CA LYS A 431 -5.95 6.64 17.04
C LYS A 431 -5.45 5.56 17.99
N ILE A 432 -6.22 4.49 18.12
CA ILE A 432 -5.85 3.29 18.88
C ILE A 432 -5.62 2.15 17.88
N HIS A 433 -4.59 1.34 18.11
CA HIS A 433 -4.25 0.20 17.25
C HIS A 433 -4.43 -1.10 18.04
N GLU A 434 -5.49 -1.85 17.73
CA GLU A 434 -5.87 -3.10 18.39
C GLU A 434 -6.28 -4.14 17.34
N ASP A 435 -5.97 -5.42 17.57
CA ASP A 435 -6.32 -6.56 16.72
C ASP A 435 -6.00 -6.41 15.21
N GLY A 436 -4.92 -5.69 14.88
CA GLY A 436 -4.51 -5.43 13.49
C GLY A 436 -5.38 -4.39 12.77
N GLY A 437 -6.25 -3.70 13.49
CA GLY A 437 -7.05 -2.57 13.03
C GLY A 437 -6.62 -1.24 13.68
N THR A 438 -7.18 -0.15 13.16
CA THR A 438 -7.07 1.18 13.74
C THR A 438 -8.48 1.64 14.11
N HIS A 439 -8.63 2.17 15.31
CA HIS A 439 -9.86 2.74 15.85
C HIS A 439 -9.65 4.24 16.07
N GLN A 440 -10.55 5.06 15.55
CA GLN A 440 -10.52 6.52 15.64
C GLN A 440 -11.94 7.06 15.62
N PHE A 441 -12.14 8.29 16.09
CA PHE A 441 -13.43 8.96 15.94
C PHE A 441 -13.70 9.32 14.48
N ASP A 442 -14.96 9.26 14.08
CA ASP A 442 -15.38 9.51 12.70
C ASP A 442 -15.78 10.98 12.50
N ALA A 443 -16.44 11.58 13.49
CA ALA A 443 -16.96 12.94 13.42
C ALA A 443 -16.66 13.77 14.68
N MET A 444 -16.88 15.09 14.57
CA MET A 444 -16.81 16.04 15.68
C MET A 444 -18.19 16.53 16.06
N TRP A 445 -18.48 16.58 17.36
CA TRP A 445 -19.72 17.14 17.90
C TRP A 445 -19.47 18.51 18.54
N VAL A 446 -20.09 19.55 17.99
CA VAL A 446 -20.01 20.91 18.54
C VAL A 446 -21.18 21.12 19.49
N SER A 447 -20.94 20.77 20.76
CA SER A 447 -21.93 20.85 21.84
C SER A 447 -22.26 22.30 22.23
N SER A 448 -23.55 22.63 22.41
CA SER A 448 -23.95 23.91 23.00
C SER A 448 -23.49 24.05 24.47
N LEU A 449 -23.49 22.93 25.21
CA LEU A 449 -23.08 22.86 26.61
C LEU A 449 -21.59 23.14 26.76
N CYS A 450 -20.75 22.45 26.00
CA CYS A 450 -19.31 22.65 26.10
C CYS A 450 -18.90 24.02 25.58
N ASP A 451 -19.52 24.51 24.51
CA ASP A 451 -19.23 25.83 23.95
C ASP A 451 -19.61 26.98 24.91
N SER A 452 -20.74 26.87 25.60
CA SER A 452 -21.13 27.82 26.66
C SER A 452 -20.23 27.70 27.90
N THR A 453 -19.92 26.48 28.34
CA THR A 453 -19.06 26.21 29.51
C THR A 453 -17.64 26.72 29.31
N ALA A 454 -17.05 26.52 28.12
CA ALA A 454 -15.73 27.03 27.77
C ALA A 454 -15.63 28.57 27.89
N ARG A 455 -16.77 29.27 27.77
CA ARG A 455 -16.89 30.72 27.91
C ARG A 455 -17.33 31.16 29.30
N GLY A 456 -17.46 30.24 30.26
CA GLY A 456 -17.96 30.51 31.61
C GLY A 456 -19.43 30.94 31.63
N LYS A 457 -20.23 30.51 30.64
CA LYS A 457 -21.65 30.87 30.48
C LYS A 457 -22.55 29.65 30.66
N PRO A 458 -23.80 29.82 31.12
CA PRO A 458 -24.76 28.73 31.19
C PRO A 458 -25.33 28.34 29.81
N ASP A 459 -25.66 27.05 29.64
CA ASP A 459 -26.29 26.46 28.44
C ASP A 459 -27.80 26.74 28.40
N ILE A 460 -28.15 27.98 28.07
CA ILE A 460 -29.53 28.48 28.00
C ILE A 460 -29.82 29.22 26.67
N GLU A 461 -29.14 28.85 25.59
CA GLU A 461 -29.13 29.59 24.31
C GLU A 461 -28.58 31.03 24.42
N LEU A 462 -27.78 31.32 25.46
CA LEU A 462 -27.17 32.64 25.66
C LEU A 462 -26.07 32.95 24.63
N VAL A 463 -25.38 31.93 24.15
CA VAL A 463 -24.31 32.06 23.15
C VAL A 463 -24.93 32.03 21.77
N ASP A 464 -24.89 33.16 21.07
CA ASP A 464 -25.50 33.31 19.76
C ASP A 464 -24.75 32.55 18.66
N LEU A 465 -25.42 32.30 17.53
CA LEU A 465 -24.83 31.60 16.40
C LEU A 465 -23.53 32.25 15.91
N SER A 466 -23.43 33.59 15.94
CA SER A 466 -22.23 34.32 15.54
C SER A 466 -21.00 33.90 16.35
N SER A 467 -21.16 33.76 17.68
CA SER A 467 -20.08 33.30 18.55
C SER A 467 -19.76 31.82 18.35
N ARG A 468 -20.77 30.97 18.11
CA ARG A 468 -20.59 29.53 17.86
C ARG A 468 -19.92 29.23 16.52
N LEU A 469 -20.13 30.10 15.51
CA LEU A 469 -19.44 30.05 14.23
C LEU A 469 -17.93 30.27 14.35
N ARG A 470 -17.45 31.00 15.36
CA ARG A 470 -16.00 31.11 15.63
C ARG A 470 -15.42 29.75 16.00
N THR A 471 -16.06 29.02 16.90
CA THR A 471 -15.66 27.65 17.25
C THR A 471 -15.62 26.75 16.02
N ILE A 472 -16.64 26.84 15.15
CA ILE A 472 -16.66 26.08 13.90
C ILE A 472 -15.47 26.46 13.03
N ASN A 473 -15.18 27.75 12.83
CA ASN A 473 -14.05 28.20 12.02
C ASN A 473 -12.71 27.69 12.58
N ASP A 474 -12.50 27.81 13.90
CA ASP A 474 -11.28 27.31 14.57
C ASP A 474 -11.10 25.80 14.33
N LEU A 475 -12.18 25.02 14.38
CA LEU A 475 -12.16 23.59 14.05
C LEU A 475 -11.87 23.35 12.56
N MET A 476 -12.48 24.12 11.67
CA MET A 476 -12.31 23.95 10.21
C MET A 476 -10.87 24.20 9.75
N GLU A 477 -10.13 25.09 10.42
CA GLU A 477 -8.73 25.40 10.12
C GLU A 477 -7.78 24.23 10.41
N VAL A 478 -8.05 23.46 11.47
CA VAL A 478 -7.07 22.50 12.01
C VAL A 478 -7.48 21.03 11.88
N THR A 479 -8.66 20.74 11.36
CA THR A 479 -9.23 19.38 11.31
C THR A 479 -9.76 19.03 9.92
N THR A 480 -10.05 17.75 9.65
CA THR A 480 -10.67 17.32 8.38
C THR A 480 -11.97 16.52 8.55
N LYS A 481 -12.30 16.08 9.76
CA LYS A 481 -13.50 15.29 10.05
C LYS A 481 -14.81 16.07 9.85
N PRO A 482 -15.92 15.37 9.53
CA PRO A 482 -17.26 15.96 9.50
C PRO A 482 -17.64 16.57 10.85
N ILE A 483 -18.45 17.64 10.79
CA ILE A 483 -18.93 18.36 11.98
C ILE A 483 -20.44 18.19 12.11
N ILE A 484 -20.86 17.76 13.29
CA ILE A 484 -22.24 17.70 13.75
C ILE A 484 -22.45 18.84 14.75
N PHE A 485 -23.41 19.72 14.47
CA PHE A 485 -23.67 20.92 15.26
C PHE A 485 -24.94 20.80 16.11
N ASP A 486 -24.83 21.08 17.40
CA ASP A 486 -26.00 21.24 18.28
C ASP A 486 -26.75 22.51 17.92
N GLY A 487 -27.94 22.41 17.33
CA GLY A 487 -28.76 23.55 16.90
C GLY A 487 -29.69 24.09 17.98
N ASP A 488 -29.61 23.60 19.22
CA ASP A 488 -30.56 23.91 20.29
C ASP A 488 -32.00 23.69 19.82
N THR A 489 -32.94 24.61 20.07
CA THR A 489 -34.31 24.53 19.53
C THR A 489 -34.43 24.95 18.05
N GLY A 490 -33.34 25.36 17.42
CA GLY A 490 -33.32 26.04 16.11
C GLY A 490 -33.84 27.48 16.16
N GLY A 491 -34.27 27.97 17.33
CA GLY A 491 -34.86 29.30 17.49
C GLY A 491 -36.16 29.49 16.71
N LYS A 492 -36.38 30.72 16.21
CA LYS A 492 -37.51 31.05 15.33
C LYS A 492 -37.32 30.42 13.96
N THR A 493 -38.39 29.91 13.36
CA THR A 493 -38.35 29.25 12.04
C THR A 493 -37.73 30.15 10.96
N GLU A 494 -38.03 31.45 10.97
CA GLU A 494 -37.47 32.41 10.02
C GLU A 494 -35.94 32.55 10.18
N HIS A 495 -35.43 32.43 11.40
CA HIS A 495 -33.99 32.48 11.67
C HIS A 495 -33.32 31.14 11.34
N PHE A 496 -33.99 30.03 11.62
CA PHE A 496 -33.50 28.68 11.35
C PHE A 496 -33.14 28.48 9.87
N VAL A 497 -33.94 29.02 8.96
CA VAL A 497 -33.66 29.03 7.51
C VAL A 497 -32.29 29.63 7.18
N TYR A 498 -31.91 30.74 7.82
CA TYR A 498 -30.59 31.35 7.61
C TYR A 498 -29.48 30.61 8.35
N ALA A 499 -29.76 30.00 9.51
CA ALA A 499 -28.82 29.16 10.22
C ALA A 499 -28.42 27.95 9.36
N VAL A 500 -29.39 27.25 8.76
CA VAL A 500 -29.16 26.14 7.83
C VAL A 500 -28.25 26.58 6.68
N ARG A 501 -28.60 27.65 5.97
CA ARG A 501 -27.79 28.17 4.84
C ARG A 501 -26.37 28.53 5.25
N THR A 502 -26.19 29.06 6.46
CA THR A 502 -24.89 29.49 6.96
C THR A 502 -24.01 28.30 7.34
N LEU A 503 -24.55 27.36 8.11
CA LEU A 503 -23.84 26.15 8.52
C LEU A 503 -23.49 25.28 7.33
N GLU A 504 -24.43 25.11 6.39
CA GLU A 504 -24.20 24.41 5.13
C GLU A 504 -23.06 25.06 4.33
N ARG A 505 -23.08 26.39 4.16
CA ARG A 505 -22.03 27.12 3.43
C ARG A 505 -20.66 26.98 4.07
N VAL A 506 -20.59 27.00 5.39
CA VAL A 506 -19.32 26.88 6.13
C VAL A 506 -18.77 25.45 6.08
N GLY A 507 -19.59 24.44 5.75
CA GLY A 507 -19.15 23.06 5.57
C GLY A 507 -19.48 22.14 6.74
N VAL A 508 -20.37 22.55 7.65
CA VAL A 508 -20.96 21.67 8.67
C VAL A 508 -21.77 20.58 7.96
N SER A 509 -21.73 19.35 8.47
CA SER A 509 -22.37 18.20 7.82
C SER A 509 -23.79 17.96 8.30
N MET A 510 -24.07 18.22 9.59
CA MET A 510 -25.40 18.02 10.18
C MET A 510 -25.69 19.07 11.25
N ILE A 511 -26.94 19.50 11.35
CA ILE A 511 -27.50 20.23 12.50
C ILE A 511 -28.52 19.35 13.23
N ILE A 512 -28.46 19.33 14.56
CA ILE A 512 -29.45 18.65 15.42
C ILE A 512 -30.30 19.70 16.13
N ILE A 513 -31.62 19.71 15.94
CA ILE A 513 -32.54 20.61 16.66
C ILE A 513 -33.49 19.83 17.58
N GLU A 514 -33.80 20.36 18.76
CA GLU A 514 -34.67 19.73 19.75
C GLU A 514 -36.09 20.31 19.81
N ASP A 515 -37.08 19.45 20.08
CA ASP A 515 -38.50 19.81 20.06
C ASP A 515 -39.02 20.44 21.37
N LYS A 516 -38.23 21.31 22.00
CA LYS A 516 -38.59 22.05 23.23
C LYS A 516 -39.11 23.45 22.95
N VAL A 517 -39.93 23.95 23.88
CA VAL A 517 -40.31 25.36 24.00
C VAL A 517 -40.14 25.86 25.44
N GLY A 518 -39.86 27.16 25.57
CA GLY A 518 -39.55 27.82 26.85
C GLY A 518 -38.08 28.18 27.00
N LEU A 519 -37.66 28.65 28.17
CA LEU A 519 -36.26 28.92 28.45
C LEU A 519 -35.49 27.59 28.47
N LYS A 520 -34.55 27.44 27.52
CA LYS A 520 -33.69 26.25 27.47
C LYS A 520 -32.92 26.13 28.80
N LYS A 521 -32.93 24.93 29.35
CA LYS A 521 -32.05 24.42 30.40
C LYS A 521 -31.64 23.03 29.97
N ASN A 522 -30.39 22.69 30.24
CA ASN A 522 -29.76 21.44 29.82
C ASN A 522 -30.51 20.21 30.36
N SER A 523 -30.70 19.19 29.51
CA SER A 523 -31.48 17.97 29.77
C SER A 523 -30.96 17.10 30.93
N LEU A 524 -29.74 17.36 31.40
CA LEU A 524 -29.13 16.68 32.55
C LEU A 524 -29.57 17.27 33.90
N PHE A 525 -30.14 18.48 33.93
CA PHE A 525 -30.67 19.09 35.15
C PHE A 525 -32.18 18.81 35.28
N GLY A 526 -32.65 18.54 36.50
CA GLY A 526 -34.03 18.13 36.78
C GLY A 526 -35.12 19.14 36.35
N THR A 527 -36.38 18.75 36.47
CA THR A 527 -37.58 19.49 36.03
C THR A 527 -37.97 20.66 36.96
N GLU A 528 -36.99 21.37 37.54
CA GLU A 528 -37.23 22.46 38.50
C GLU A 528 -37.83 23.72 37.86
N VAL A 529 -37.78 23.84 36.52
CA VAL A 529 -38.45 24.87 35.71
C VAL A 529 -39.33 24.16 34.69
N LYS A 530 -40.60 24.58 34.54
CA LYS A 530 -41.53 23.98 33.58
C LYS A 530 -41.01 24.17 32.14
N GLN A 531 -40.54 23.08 31.54
CA GLN A 531 -40.30 22.96 30.10
C GLN A 531 -41.43 22.13 29.49
N THR A 532 -41.82 22.47 28.27
CA THR A 532 -42.79 21.69 27.49
C THR A 532 -42.22 21.42 26.11
N GLN A 533 -42.79 20.44 25.41
CA GLN A 533 -42.45 20.20 24.01
C GLN A 533 -43.19 21.18 23.11
N ASP A 534 -42.58 21.49 21.98
CA ASP A 534 -43.26 22.13 20.86
C ASP A 534 -44.39 21.21 20.36
N THR A 535 -45.38 21.82 19.74
CA THR A 535 -46.40 21.06 19.03
C THR A 535 -45.76 20.32 17.86
N ILE A 536 -46.24 19.11 17.59
CA ILE A 536 -45.74 18.29 16.47
C ILE A 536 -45.83 19.09 15.16
N GLU A 537 -46.95 19.78 14.92
CA GLU A 537 -47.18 20.57 13.71
C GLU A 537 -46.15 21.70 13.54
N ASN A 538 -45.91 22.49 14.58
CA ASN A 538 -44.97 23.60 14.51
C ASN A 538 -43.53 23.13 14.31
N PHE A 539 -43.13 22.04 14.98
CA PHE A 539 -41.79 21.49 14.82
C PHE A 539 -41.59 20.85 13.43
N CYS A 540 -42.63 20.18 12.88
CA CYS A 540 -42.61 19.70 11.50
C CYS A 540 -42.43 20.85 10.51
N LYS A 541 -43.19 21.95 10.65
CA LYS A 541 -43.04 23.15 9.82
C LYS A 541 -41.62 23.74 9.89
N LYS A 542 -40.98 23.72 11.06
CA LYS A 542 -39.59 24.17 11.22
C LYS A 542 -38.61 23.25 10.47
N ILE A 543 -38.75 21.93 10.60
CA ILE A 543 -37.94 20.96 9.85
C ILE A 543 -38.12 21.17 8.34
N GLU A 544 -39.35 21.25 7.85
CA GLU A 544 -39.68 21.49 6.43
C GLU A 544 -39.05 22.80 5.92
N ALA A 545 -39.15 23.88 6.69
CA ALA A 545 -38.53 25.16 6.35
C ALA A 545 -37.01 25.05 6.28
N GLY A 546 -36.38 24.32 7.21
CA GLY A 546 -34.95 24.02 7.18
C GLY A 546 -34.56 23.20 5.96
N LYS A 547 -35.28 22.12 5.65
CA LYS A 547 -35.03 21.27 4.48
C LYS A 547 -35.18 22.05 3.17
N HIS A 548 -36.19 22.90 3.06
CA HIS A 548 -36.37 23.79 1.91
C HIS A 548 -35.28 24.87 1.78
N ALA A 549 -34.60 25.21 2.89
CA ALA A 549 -33.52 26.20 2.88
C ALA A 549 -32.19 25.68 2.36
N GLN A 550 -32.00 24.34 2.34
CA GLN A 550 -30.76 23.68 1.91
C GLN A 550 -30.49 23.93 0.43
N LYS A 551 -29.20 23.98 0.06
CA LYS A 551 -28.77 24.07 -1.34
C LYS A 551 -28.31 22.73 -1.90
N THR A 552 -27.87 21.80 -1.06
CA THR A 552 -27.44 20.46 -1.44
C THR A 552 -28.17 19.38 -0.63
N GLU A 553 -28.20 18.16 -1.15
CA GLU A 553 -28.74 16.98 -0.44
C GLU A 553 -27.74 16.36 0.56
N GLU A 554 -26.60 17.03 0.76
CA GLU A 554 -25.48 16.55 1.59
C GLU A 554 -25.61 17.00 3.05
N PHE A 555 -26.11 18.23 3.27
CA PHE A 555 -26.37 18.74 4.62
C PHE A 555 -27.54 17.96 5.24
N MET A 556 -27.41 17.56 6.50
CA MET A 556 -28.46 16.80 7.19
C MET A 556 -29.10 17.61 8.33
N ILE A 557 -30.40 17.40 8.53
CA ILE A 557 -31.17 17.93 9.66
C ILE A 557 -31.65 16.75 10.50
N CYS A 558 -31.21 16.72 11.76
CA CYS A 558 -31.61 15.73 12.74
C CYS A 558 -32.62 16.34 13.72
N ALA A 559 -33.72 15.62 13.96
CA ALA A 559 -34.72 15.99 14.94
C ALA A 559 -34.47 15.26 16.26
N ARG A 560 -34.13 16.01 17.31
CA ARG A 560 -33.97 15.51 18.67
C ARG A 560 -35.30 15.52 19.41
N ILE A 561 -35.69 14.36 19.91
CA ILE A 561 -36.95 14.11 20.59
C ILE A 561 -36.73 14.10 22.10
N GLU A 562 -37.41 15.00 22.80
CA GLU A 562 -37.27 15.17 24.25
C GLU A 562 -38.40 14.48 25.06
N SER A 563 -39.27 13.68 24.42
CA SER A 563 -40.40 13.00 25.07
C SER A 563 -40.01 12.15 26.29
N LEU A 564 -38.89 11.42 26.22
CA LEU A 564 -38.44 10.58 27.34
C LEU A 564 -37.80 11.42 28.46
N ILE A 565 -37.09 12.50 28.10
CA ILE A 565 -36.54 13.46 29.07
C ILE A 565 -37.65 14.16 29.87
N LEU A 566 -38.76 14.48 29.19
CA LEU A 566 -39.93 15.16 29.75
C LEU A 566 -41.04 14.20 30.21
N GLU A 567 -40.74 12.91 30.30
CA GLU A 567 -41.63 11.87 30.84
C GLU A 567 -43.01 11.78 30.14
N GLN A 568 -43.10 12.14 28.85
CA GLN A 568 -44.34 11.99 28.04
C GLN A 568 -44.56 10.54 27.55
N GLY A 569 -43.55 9.68 27.66
CA GLY A 569 -43.64 8.26 27.37
C GLY A 569 -43.24 7.85 25.95
N MET A 570 -43.16 6.53 25.73
CA MET A 570 -42.66 5.91 24.50
C MET A 570 -43.56 6.16 23.28
N GLU A 571 -44.89 6.16 23.47
CA GLU A 571 -45.85 6.37 22.38
C GLU A 571 -45.75 7.79 21.80
N ASP A 572 -45.57 8.80 22.67
CA ASP A 572 -45.35 10.18 22.22
C ASP A 572 -44.02 10.31 21.46
N ALA A 573 -42.95 9.68 21.95
CA ALA A 573 -41.64 9.66 21.29
C ALA A 573 -41.73 9.07 19.87
N LEU A 574 -42.39 7.92 19.70
CA LEU A 574 -42.58 7.28 18.40
C LEU A 574 -43.47 8.09 17.46
N LYS A 575 -44.56 8.67 17.98
CA LYS A 575 -45.46 9.53 17.19
C LYS A 575 -44.72 10.76 16.64
N ARG A 576 -43.86 11.37 17.45
CA ARG A 576 -43.01 12.49 17.05
C ARG A 576 -41.97 12.07 16.03
N ALA A 577 -41.29 10.95 16.25
CA ALA A 577 -40.32 10.41 15.29
C ALA A 577 -40.96 10.21 13.90
N GLU A 578 -42.13 9.57 13.84
CA GLU A 578 -42.86 9.37 12.58
C GLU A 578 -43.25 10.69 11.90
N ALA A 579 -43.68 11.68 12.67
CA ALA A 579 -44.05 12.99 12.13
C ALA A 579 -42.83 13.76 11.61
N PHE A 580 -41.72 13.75 12.36
CA PHE A 580 -40.50 14.47 12.01
C PHE A 580 -39.80 13.85 10.80
N VAL A 581 -39.84 12.52 10.66
CA VAL A 581 -39.40 11.82 9.43
C VAL A 581 -40.24 12.27 8.23
N LYS A 582 -41.58 12.30 8.36
CA LYS A 582 -42.46 12.76 7.28
C LYS A 582 -42.23 14.23 6.88
N ALA A 583 -41.86 15.07 7.86
CA ALA A 583 -41.46 16.45 7.64
C ALA A 583 -40.09 16.60 6.94
N GLY A 584 -39.33 15.50 6.80
CA GLY A 584 -38.07 15.46 6.06
C GLY A 584 -36.81 15.41 6.92
N ALA A 585 -36.90 15.09 8.22
CA ALA A 585 -35.71 14.87 9.04
C ALA A 585 -34.87 13.70 8.50
N ASP A 586 -33.58 13.91 8.29
CA ASP A 586 -32.64 12.89 7.79
C ASP A 586 -32.26 11.89 8.90
N ALA A 587 -32.36 12.33 10.16
CA ALA A 587 -32.06 11.54 11.33
C ALA A 587 -32.99 11.88 12.51
N ILE A 588 -33.19 10.90 13.39
CA ILE A 588 -33.87 11.08 14.68
C ILE A 588 -32.87 10.86 15.79
N MET A 589 -32.74 11.85 16.68
CA MET A 589 -32.01 11.69 17.94
C MET A 589 -33.02 11.38 19.05
N ILE A 590 -32.87 10.23 19.68
CA ILE A 590 -33.62 9.88 20.89
C ILE A 590 -32.72 10.04 22.11
N HIS A 591 -33.22 10.71 23.16
CA HIS A 591 -32.44 11.00 24.35
C HIS A 591 -33.11 10.52 25.62
N SER A 592 -32.29 10.12 26.60
CA SER A 592 -32.70 9.63 27.91
C SER A 592 -31.74 10.15 28.96
N ARG A 593 -32.27 10.40 30.17
CA ARG A 593 -31.49 10.73 31.36
C ARG A 593 -31.32 9.53 32.31
N LYS A 594 -31.95 8.39 32.02
CA LYS A 594 -31.83 7.18 32.84
C LYS A 594 -30.44 6.57 32.69
N LYS A 595 -30.00 5.85 33.72
CA LYS A 595 -28.74 5.09 33.70
C LYS A 595 -28.86 3.82 32.86
N GLU A 596 -30.05 3.22 32.86
CA GLU A 596 -30.28 2.00 32.09
C GLU A 596 -30.70 2.34 30.65
N PRO A 597 -30.21 1.58 29.65
CA PRO A 597 -30.44 1.85 28.24
C PRO A 597 -31.81 1.35 27.72
N ASP A 598 -32.62 0.72 28.57
CA ASP A 598 -33.83 -0.02 28.17
C ASP A 598 -34.78 0.81 27.31
N GLU A 599 -35.07 2.05 27.69
CA GLU A 599 -35.99 2.90 26.93
C GLU A 599 -35.42 3.34 25.59
N ILE A 600 -34.09 3.48 25.48
CA ILE A 600 -33.43 3.76 24.19
C ILE A 600 -33.53 2.52 23.30
N PHE A 601 -33.23 1.34 23.83
CA PHE A 601 -33.33 0.09 23.07
C PHE A 601 -34.75 -0.24 22.65
N GLU A 602 -35.74 0.01 23.51
CA GLU A 602 -37.15 -0.13 23.18
C GLU A 602 -37.56 0.81 22.05
N PHE A 603 -37.16 2.09 22.12
CA PHE A 603 -37.42 3.06 21.06
C PHE A 603 -36.81 2.60 19.73
N VAL A 604 -35.52 2.24 19.73
CA VAL A 604 -34.79 1.80 18.53
C VAL A 604 -35.49 0.60 17.89
N LYS A 605 -35.85 -0.42 18.69
CA LYS A 605 -36.56 -1.61 18.20
C LYS A 605 -37.88 -1.23 17.54
N LYS A 606 -38.75 -0.51 18.25
CA LYS A 606 -40.09 -0.14 17.75
C LYS A 606 -40.03 0.80 16.54
N PHE A 607 -39.07 1.72 16.51
CA PHE A 607 -38.87 2.61 15.37
C PHE A 607 -38.38 1.83 14.15
N ARG A 608 -37.42 0.91 14.31
CA ARG A 608 -36.87 0.08 13.21
C ARG A 608 -37.87 -0.91 12.61
N GLU A 609 -38.89 -1.32 13.37
CA GLU A 609 -40.02 -2.09 12.83
C GLU A 609 -40.80 -1.30 11.76
N LYS A 610 -40.84 0.02 11.85
CA LYS A 610 -41.56 0.91 10.91
C LYS A 610 -40.66 1.61 9.90
N ASP A 611 -39.46 2.02 10.31
CA ASP A 611 -38.50 2.77 9.49
C ASP A 611 -37.09 2.17 9.54
N LYS A 612 -36.66 1.62 8.41
CA LYS A 612 -35.34 1.00 8.23
C LYS A 612 -34.28 1.93 7.64
N LYS A 613 -34.65 3.15 7.24
CA LYS A 613 -33.81 4.05 6.43
C LYS A 613 -33.31 5.25 7.22
N THR A 614 -34.17 5.91 7.98
CA THR A 614 -33.80 7.12 8.72
C THR A 614 -32.72 6.80 9.76
N TYR A 615 -31.69 7.63 9.82
CA TYR A 615 -30.59 7.43 10.76
C TYR A 615 -31.05 7.66 12.21
N ILE A 616 -30.58 6.84 13.14
CA ILE A 616 -30.80 7.05 14.58
C ILE A 616 -29.51 7.54 15.23
N VAL A 617 -29.64 8.60 16.03
CA VAL A 617 -28.58 9.20 16.84
C VAL A 617 -28.86 8.96 18.33
N VAL A 618 -27.83 8.58 19.09
CA VAL A 618 -27.90 8.44 20.54
C VAL A 618 -26.74 9.15 21.25
N VAL A 619 -26.98 9.57 22.49
CA VAL A 619 -26.00 10.25 23.35
C VAL A 619 -25.89 9.49 24.68
N PRO A 620 -24.98 8.51 24.81
CA PRO A 620 -24.89 7.63 25.97
C PRO A 620 -24.13 8.26 27.15
N THR A 621 -24.40 9.53 27.49
CA THR A 621 -23.74 10.18 28.64
C THR A 621 -24.20 9.54 29.97
N SER A 622 -25.50 9.26 30.11
CA SER A 622 -26.09 8.67 31.32
C SER A 622 -26.04 7.14 31.34
N PHE A 623 -26.18 6.51 30.19
CA PHE A 623 -26.14 5.05 29.98
C PHE A 623 -24.82 4.63 29.30
N ASN A 624 -23.71 5.04 29.91
CA ASN A 624 -22.34 4.92 29.36
C ASN A 624 -21.72 3.52 29.47
N SER A 625 -22.46 2.52 29.95
CA SER A 625 -22.02 1.12 30.06
C SER A 625 -22.18 0.33 28.77
N VAL A 626 -22.91 0.86 27.78
CA VAL A 626 -23.23 0.16 26.52
C VAL A 626 -22.10 0.33 25.51
N TYR A 627 -21.66 -0.78 24.90
CA TYR A 627 -20.66 -0.74 23.84
C TYR A 627 -21.23 -0.22 22.51
N GLU A 628 -20.36 0.39 21.69
CA GLU A 628 -20.70 0.87 20.34
C GLU A 628 -21.24 -0.25 19.43
N SER A 629 -20.68 -1.47 19.54
CA SER A 629 -21.14 -2.65 18.82
C SER A 629 -22.60 -2.98 19.12
N GLU A 630 -23.01 -2.88 20.38
CA GLU A 630 -24.39 -3.17 20.80
C GLU A 630 -25.39 -2.16 20.21
N PHE A 631 -25.01 -0.88 20.12
CA PHE A 631 -25.79 0.14 19.44
C PHE A 631 -25.89 -0.16 17.94
N LYS A 632 -24.76 -0.47 17.30
CA LYS A 632 -24.70 -0.80 15.86
C LYS A 632 -25.60 -1.98 15.52
N GLU A 633 -25.52 -3.07 16.28
CA GLU A 633 -26.31 -4.29 16.08
C GLU A 633 -27.83 -4.04 16.17
N ARG A 634 -28.25 -3.08 17.00
CA ARG A 634 -29.66 -2.70 17.15
C ARG A 634 -30.15 -1.71 16.09
N GLY A 635 -29.26 -1.23 15.22
CA GLY A 635 -29.58 -0.33 14.12
C GLY A 635 -29.49 1.16 14.47
N VAL A 636 -28.73 1.51 15.51
CA VAL A 636 -28.27 2.90 15.73
C VAL A 636 -27.17 3.23 14.73
N ASN A 637 -27.13 4.46 14.23
CA ASN A 637 -26.19 4.89 13.19
C ASN A 637 -25.15 5.89 13.70
N ILE A 638 -25.49 6.72 14.68
CA ILE A 638 -24.55 7.71 15.23
C ILE A 638 -24.54 7.62 16.76
N VAL A 639 -23.35 7.45 17.34
CA VAL A 639 -23.11 7.56 18.78
C VAL A 639 -22.31 8.83 19.05
N ILE A 640 -22.84 9.72 19.88
CA ILE A 640 -22.20 10.99 20.22
C ILE A 640 -21.71 10.97 21.68
N TYR A 641 -20.40 11.10 21.87
CA TYR A 641 -19.78 11.37 23.15
C TYR A 641 -19.79 12.88 23.42
N ALA A 642 -20.86 13.35 24.06
CA ALA A 642 -21.27 14.75 24.01
C ALA A 642 -20.57 15.76 24.91
N ASN A 643 -19.79 15.36 25.94
CA ASN A 643 -19.16 16.31 26.88
C ASN A 643 -17.97 15.76 27.68
N GLN A 644 -17.41 14.61 27.26
CA GLN A 644 -16.40 13.88 28.00
C GLN A 644 -15.07 14.66 28.07
N LEU A 645 -14.67 15.33 26.97
CA LEU A 645 -13.44 16.11 26.94
C LEU A 645 -13.53 17.30 27.90
N MET A 646 -14.60 18.10 27.83
CA MET A 646 -14.83 19.18 28.80
C MET A 646 -14.79 18.70 30.27
N ARG A 647 -15.46 17.57 30.56
CA ARG A 647 -15.48 16.97 31.90
C ARG A 647 -14.12 16.40 32.34
N ALA A 648 -13.23 16.06 31.42
CA ALA A 648 -11.86 15.65 31.71
C ALA A 648 -10.94 16.86 31.94
N THR A 649 -11.14 17.94 31.18
CA THR A 649 -10.35 19.17 31.25
C THR A 649 -10.46 19.86 32.60
N VAL A 650 -11.68 20.05 33.12
CA VAL A 650 -11.90 20.82 34.35
C VAL A 650 -11.15 20.23 35.56
N PRO A 651 -11.26 18.92 35.88
CA PRO A 651 -10.49 18.32 36.97
C PRO A 651 -8.98 18.38 36.77
N ALA A 652 -8.49 18.27 35.54
CA ALA A 652 -7.05 18.33 35.24
C ALA A 652 -6.49 19.73 35.53
N ILE A 653 -7.15 20.78 35.02
CA ILE A 653 -6.78 22.17 35.29
C ILE A 653 -6.83 22.46 36.79
N GLN A 654 -7.90 22.03 37.47
CA GLN A 654 -8.08 22.25 38.90
C GLN A 654 -6.98 21.57 39.72
N LYS A 655 -6.66 20.29 39.46
CA LYS A 655 -5.60 19.56 40.16
C LYS A 655 -4.23 20.21 39.97
N THR A 656 -3.92 20.70 38.77
CA THR A 656 -2.67 21.43 38.50
C THR A 656 -2.60 22.72 39.31
N ALA A 657 -3.68 23.51 39.30
CA ALA A 657 -3.75 24.75 40.09
C ALA A 657 -3.64 24.50 41.60
N GLU A 658 -4.36 23.50 42.12
CA GLU A 658 -4.30 23.08 43.52
C GLU A 658 -2.89 22.61 43.92
N SER A 659 -2.22 21.85 43.06
CA SER A 659 -0.85 21.41 43.29
C SER A 659 0.12 22.60 43.41
N ILE A 660 0.01 23.58 42.53
CA ILE A 660 0.85 24.79 42.57
C ILE A 660 0.56 25.62 43.83
N LEU A 661 -0.73 25.81 44.17
CA LEU A 661 -1.12 26.54 45.37
C LEU A 661 -0.65 25.87 46.65
N LYS A 662 -0.71 24.53 46.72
CA LYS A 662 -0.28 23.74 47.89
C LYS A 662 1.23 23.75 48.08
N ASN A 663 2.00 23.72 47.00
CA ASN A 663 3.46 23.56 47.06
C ASN A 663 4.23 24.87 46.83
N HIS A 664 3.56 25.95 46.42
CA HIS A 664 4.15 27.24 46.07
C HIS A 664 5.22 27.16 44.95
N ARG A 665 5.15 26.12 44.11
CA ARG A 665 6.00 25.86 42.93
C ARG A 665 5.33 24.81 42.04
N SER A 666 5.86 24.57 40.83
CA SER A 666 5.21 23.72 39.82
C SER A 666 5.80 22.31 39.66
N ILE A 667 6.95 21.98 40.25
CA ILE A 667 7.66 20.71 39.98
C ILE A 667 6.78 19.48 40.26
N GLU A 668 5.90 19.52 41.28
CA GLU A 668 5.02 18.41 41.64
C GLU A 668 3.94 18.12 40.58
N CYS A 669 3.58 19.11 39.76
CA CYS A 669 2.61 18.92 38.68
C CYS A 669 3.23 18.54 37.34
N ASP A 670 4.55 18.67 37.15
CA ASP A 670 5.24 18.40 35.87
C ASP A 670 4.92 17.01 35.30
N GLN A 671 4.75 15.99 36.15
CA GLN A 671 4.38 14.62 35.74
C GLN A 671 3.00 14.52 35.03
N ASN A 672 2.13 15.51 35.24
CA ASN A 672 0.78 15.58 34.67
C ASN A 672 0.71 16.55 33.48
N LEU A 673 1.81 17.22 33.15
CA LEU A 673 1.87 18.20 32.07
C LEU A 673 2.46 17.55 30.82
N MET A 674 1.90 17.90 29.67
CA MET A 674 2.54 17.60 28.40
C MET A 674 3.83 18.42 28.25
N SER A 675 4.87 17.85 27.64
CA SER A 675 6.11 18.59 27.43
C SER A 675 5.90 19.77 26.48
N PHE A 676 6.67 20.84 26.65
CA PHE A 676 6.63 22.00 25.73
C PHE A 676 6.80 21.60 24.27
N LYS A 677 7.66 20.62 23.99
CA LYS A 677 7.92 20.14 22.63
C LYS A 677 6.71 19.44 22.01
N GLU A 678 5.95 18.70 22.80
CA GLU A 678 4.72 18.04 22.35
C GLU A 678 3.58 19.05 22.16
N ILE A 679 3.47 20.06 23.04
CA ILE A 679 2.49 21.15 22.90
C ILE A 679 2.71 21.93 21.59
N ILE A 680 3.96 22.29 21.27
CA ILE A 680 4.28 23.02 20.04
C ILE A 680 3.97 22.16 18.81
N ARG A 681 4.22 20.85 18.88
CA ARG A 681 3.98 19.90 17.77
C ARG A 681 2.53 19.49 17.57
N LEU A 682 1.65 19.77 18.53
CA LEU A 682 0.21 19.54 18.40
C LEU A 682 -0.39 20.41 17.30
N ILE A 683 0.12 21.64 17.15
CA ILE A 683 -0.26 22.53 16.05
C ILE A 683 0.62 22.15 14.85
N PRO A 684 0.04 21.74 13.71
CA PRO A 684 0.81 21.44 12.52
C PRO A 684 1.66 22.67 12.14
N GLU A 685 2.99 22.54 12.08
CA GLU A 685 3.82 23.57 11.47
C GLU A 685 3.39 23.68 9.99
N GLU A 686 3.01 24.88 9.56
CA GLU A 686 2.72 25.14 8.15
C GLU A 686 4.00 24.92 7.33
N GLU A 687 4.07 23.78 6.65
CA GLU A 687 4.96 23.58 5.49
C GLU A 687 4.28 23.96 4.17
#